data_AF-A3XMI4-F1
#
_entry.id   AF-A3XMI4-F1
#
_cell.length_a   1.000
_cell.length_b   1.000
_cell.length_c   1.000
_cell.angle_alpha   90.00
_cell.angle_beta   90.00
_cell.angle_gamma   90.00
#
_symmetry.space_group_name_H-M   'P 1'
#
loop_
_entity.id
_entity.type
_entity.pdbx_description
1 polymer ?
#
loop_
_entity_poly.entity_id
_entity_poly.type
_entity_poly.pdbx_seq_one_letter_code
_entity_poly.pdbx_strand_id
1 'polypeptide(L)'
;MLTRRLSYCFSILSILILGDSCASKRTQFRNAQDEKTPLRTDSSNYRSIYMLGNLGADKKGPNASLLKAFTSFQKEQAQEDDYLMILGDNVYANKLEQENNKSQLQEIISLIEDFKGETLIIPGENDWNDHGVDGLEKIEDFIEKQMGKDNHFQPENGCPIEQITVDDENEIIIVDSQWYIEDWSKDAGFNDKCNIKTREQFITVLKDEARKVRHKNILLVMHHPLYSNGIYGGEMSTRALYRPSAENAFVPFAGFLWAFARTQGGISKQDQFNPLMNDLMTEIKKMAIDLPRLFVLSAHEHSMQYIENENIRQIISGTGSKTEYARLGKDGLFASVQPGFTELRLFENGATSVHFYELNEEQQLVERYAKTAYEQPQPYPVDSLPARFSTTEKASIYPKEDVTVSKRYEKFWGKHYRDLYGLEINAEVAVIDTLHGGLEVERAGGGHQTQSLRLVDKEDREYNMRALAKDPFSFLKSSGYDNLDAETYFSGTIPARIIEDFYTASHPYGAFAIPRLAGAANLNHTHPKVFYIPKHKMLGDFNETHGNRLYMVVEKPDDDFNGEHMFGFNDDVESTADLFEAIREDEKNQVEEQDYIRARVFDMLVGDWDRHEDQWRWAEREDDDDVVNFIAIPRDRDQVFSKFDGSFIKTLQKFMPGTRELGNYGPDIEFVEKFSESAINLDRALLQKTNKSDWLEAVRYIQEHITPEVVSTAFKEMPKEVQDEDWLALQSDLLKRKDNLTSIVERYYDYFIKFQTLKGTDKDDHFYITRNADGSTTIKAYRIKDGADGYELFNRNFNPDETKEIWIYGLDDDDVFTANGPGTGKLKIVISGGQDEDVYDLENGKGITLFDQPEDNEIKNLGGARKRFSSVYENHIYDSERRPESAKKIGLALPYNPDWGLAPHLRFASQKMGFERHPFTSQFVIDAQYFSLTQAAIFKTEYHSANLFPEWNLKIAALATTNNYTENFFGFGNETTNTASNFDTNRVFLQKFEAEAGVYYIGEYGSSFETSIAYQNFNVEETLPSTPLKNLNNNNNITLNTIYSYKSVDNSNFPTRGMHFIASGYYSDHLDSEETVFAADPKITFWNAIDTSRDLVLKSEIAGQLRFGNAIPFYQSARLGGNSGLRSYRLDRFTGDQALRGSADLRYKIKPLKTAIFPIQSSIFVGYDLGRVWFNQEASKVWHDSYGGGINLSMGGFFNSSFGYFTGSEGGRLQFSIRFGN
;
A
#
# COMPACT_ATOMS: atom_id res chain seq x y z
N MET A 1 -9.04 1.87 -55.23
CA MET A 1 -8.21 0.63 -55.29
C MET A 1 -7.31 0.48 -54.06
N LEU A 2 -6.69 1.57 -53.57
CA LEU A 2 -5.87 1.60 -52.34
C LEU A 2 -6.67 1.24 -51.07
N THR A 3 -7.89 1.76 -50.93
CA THR A 3 -8.82 1.48 -49.80
C THR A 3 -9.22 0.00 -49.71
N ARG A 4 -9.49 -0.65 -50.86
CA ARG A 4 -9.77 -2.09 -50.90
C ARG A 4 -8.54 -2.92 -50.52
N ARG A 5 -7.34 -2.52 -50.94
CA ARG A 5 -6.09 -3.20 -50.55
C ARG A 5 -5.76 -2.98 -49.07
N LEU A 6 -6.03 -1.80 -48.50
CA LEU A 6 -5.88 -1.54 -47.08
C LEU A 6 -6.86 -2.37 -46.24
N SER A 7 -8.14 -2.49 -46.62
CA SER A 7 -9.09 -3.37 -45.90
C SER A 7 -8.66 -4.84 -45.96
N TYR A 8 -8.16 -5.33 -47.09
CA TYR A 8 -7.63 -6.69 -47.18
C TYR A 8 -6.35 -6.87 -46.33
N CYS A 9 -5.44 -5.90 -46.33
CA CYS A 9 -4.28 -5.92 -45.45
C CYS A 9 -4.67 -5.81 -43.97
N PHE A 10 -5.68 -5.02 -43.61
CA PHE A 10 -6.18 -4.90 -42.23
C PHE A 10 -6.88 -6.19 -41.78
N SER A 11 -7.65 -6.84 -42.65
CA SER A 11 -8.26 -8.14 -42.36
C SER A 11 -7.22 -9.25 -42.25
N ILE A 12 -6.19 -9.26 -43.11
CA ILE A 12 -5.07 -10.22 -43.03
C ILE A 12 -4.20 -9.94 -41.80
N LEU A 13 -3.94 -8.68 -41.46
CA LEU A 13 -3.21 -8.28 -40.26
C LEU A 13 -4.03 -8.61 -39.00
N SER A 14 -5.35 -8.43 -39.01
CA SER A 14 -6.24 -8.84 -37.90
C SER A 14 -6.28 -10.35 -37.73
N ILE A 15 -6.26 -11.12 -38.83
CA ILE A 15 -6.19 -12.59 -38.80
C ILE A 15 -4.79 -13.09 -38.37
N LEU A 16 -3.72 -12.37 -38.73
CA LEU A 16 -2.35 -12.68 -38.30
C LEU A 16 -2.10 -12.30 -36.83
N ILE A 17 -2.65 -11.18 -36.36
CA ILE A 17 -2.60 -10.76 -34.94
C ILE A 17 -3.40 -11.75 -34.06
N LEU A 18 -4.50 -12.31 -34.58
CA LEU A 18 -5.23 -13.40 -33.91
C LEU A 18 -4.48 -14.74 -33.90
N GLY A 19 -3.42 -14.89 -34.70
CA GLY A 19 -2.64 -16.14 -34.82
C GLY A 19 -1.50 -16.29 -33.81
N ASP A 20 -1.01 -15.19 -33.22
CA ASP A 20 0.19 -15.17 -32.37
C ASP A 20 -0.11 -15.15 -30.86
N SER A 21 -1.39 -15.09 -30.45
CA SER A 21 -1.79 -14.95 -29.03
C SER A 21 -2.43 -16.22 -28.41
N CYS A 22 -2.19 -17.41 -28.96
CA CYS A 22 -3.00 -18.58 -28.61
C CYS A 22 -2.44 -19.39 -27.42
N ALA A 23 -3.13 -19.37 -26.27
CA ALA A 23 -2.93 -20.34 -25.20
C ALA A 23 -3.22 -21.77 -25.69
N SER A 24 -2.39 -22.74 -25.28
CA SER A 24 -2.39 -24.11 -25.81
C SER A 24 -2.59 -25.14 -24.70
N LYS A 25 -3.03 -26.36 -25.06
CA LYS A 25 -3.02 -27.52 -24.15
C LYS A 25 -1.74 -28.37 -24.25
N ARG A 26 -0.71 -27.85 -24.90
CA ARG A 26 0.58 -28.54 -25.06
C ARG A 26 1.59 -27.95 -24.12
N THR A 27 2.47 -28.79 -23.58
CA THR A 27 3.67 -28.39 -22.87
C THR A 27 4.55 -27.49 -23.76
N GLN A 28 5.02 -26.38 -23.20
CA GLN A 28 5.83 -25.36 -23.87
C GLN A 28 7.14 -25.14 -23.12
N PHE A 29 8.22 -24.94 -23.88
CA PHE A 29 9.55 -24.66 -23.38
C PHE A 29 10.10 -23.41 -24.06
N ARG A 30 10.84 -22.57 -23.33
CA ARG A 30 11.54 -21.43 -23.93
C ARG A 30 12.65 -21.89 -24.87
N ASN A 31 13.45 -22.87 -24.45
CA ASN A 31 14.49 -23.46 -25.27
C ASN A 31 14.14 -24.91 -25.60
N ALA A 32 14.19 -25.28 -26.88
CA ALA A 32 13.89 -26.64 -27.33
C ALA A 32 14.92 -27.69 -26.84
N GLN A 33 16.05 -27.27 -26.28
CA GLN A 33 17.04 -28.16 -25.66
C GLN A 33 16.64 -28.61 -24.24
N ASP A 34 15.77 -27.84 -23.58
CA ASP A 34 15.29 -28.15 -22.22
C ASP A 34 14.36 -29.38 -22.23
N GLU A 35 13.77 -29.72 -23.39
CA GLU A 35 12.99 -30.95 -23.60
C GLU A 35 13.85 -32.24 -23.52
N LYS A 36 15.17 -32.14 -23.68
CA LYS A 36 16.04 -33.30 -23.97
C LYS A 36 17.20 -33.52 -23.02
N THR A 37 17.34 -32.69 -22.00
CA THR A 37 18.53 -32.73 -21.14
C THR A 37 18.12 -33.17 -19.74
N PRO A 38 18.20 -34.47 -19.40
CA PRO A 38 18.14 -34.87 -18.00
C PRO A 38 19.32 -34.18 -17.31
N LEU A 39 19.03 -33.36 -16.30
CA LEU A 39 20.08 -32.82 -15.44
C LEU A 39 20.84 -34.01 -14.86
N ARG A 40 22.18 -33.92 -14.87
CA ARG A 40 23.01 -34.86 -14.13
C ARG A 40 22.51 -34.84 -12.69
N THR A 41 22.03 -35.97 -12.20
CA THR A 41 21.74 -36.19 -10.79
C THR A 41 23.07 -36.00 -10.07
N ASP A 42 23.27 -34.83 -9.47
CA ASP A 42 24.38 -34.62 -8.57
C ASP A 42 24.11 -35.49 -7.34
N SER A 43 25.12 -36.24 -6.91
CA SER A 43 24.98 -37.21 -5.81
C SER A 43 25.14 -36.55 -4.44
N SER A 44 24.90 -35.25 -4.35
CA SER A 44 24.87 -34.48 -3.11
C SER A 44 23.58 -34.76 -2.34
N ASN A 45 23.65 -34.71 -1.01
CA ASN A 45 22.47 -34.78 -0.16
C ASN A 45 21.59 -33.54 -0.42
N TYR A 46 20.28 -33.73 -0.55
CA TYR A 46 19.33 -32.65 -0.77
C TYR A 46 18.02 -32.94 -0.06
N ARG A 47 17.32 -31.88 0.32
CA ARG A 47 15.95 -31.90 0.82
C ARG A 47 14.99 -31.57 -0.32
N SER A 48 13.91 -32.32 -0.43
CA SER A 48 12.87 -32.10 -1.44
C SER A 48 11.62 -31.45 -0.85
N ILE A 49 11.13 -30.43 -1.55
CA ILE A 49 9.83 -29.82 -1.33
C ILE A 49 8.92 -30.26 -2.47
N TYR A 50 8.01 -31.19 -2.19
CA TYR A 50 6.99 -31.67 -3.11
C TYR A 50 5.76 -30.76 -3.05
N MET A 51 5.27 -30.31 -4.19
CA MET A 51 4.14 -29.37 -4.26
C MET A 51 3.03 -29.93 -5.14
N LEU A 52 1.84 -30.05 -4.56
CA LEU A 52 0.57 -30.28 -5.25
C LEU A 52 -0.40 -29.14 -4.92
N GLY A 53 -1.46 -28.98 -5.69
CA GLY A 53 -2.50 -27.99 -5.38
C GLY A 53 -3.78 -28.29 -6.14
N ASN A 54 -4.87 -27.62 -5.78
CA ASN A 54 -6.18 -27.77 -6.42
C ASN A 54 -6.70 -29.20 -6.39
N LEU A 55 -6.43 -29.97 -5.34
CA LEU A 55 -6.88 -31.38 -5.25
C LEU A 55 -8.41 -31.48 -5.11
N GLY A 56 -9.03 -30.50 -4.44
CA GLY A 56 -10.47 -30.34 -4.30
C GLY A 56 -11.13 -29.44 -5.34
N ALA A 57 -10.42 -28.89 -6.33
CA ALA A 57 -10.99 -27.91 -7.27
C ALA A 57 -12.00 -28.46 -8.30
N ASP A 58 -12.20 -29.79 -8.40
CA ASP A 58 -13.22 -30.41 -9.25
C ASP A 58 -14.24 -31.18 -8.39
N LYS A 59 -15.53 -31.08 -8.77
CA LYS A 59 -16.61 -31.86 -8.15
C LYS A 59 -16.33 -33.36 -8.11
N LYS A 60 -15.58 -33.89 -9.08
CA LYS A 60 -15.19 -35.30 -9.14
C LYS A 60 -14.09 -35.68 -8.14
N GLY A 61 -13.46 -34.70 -7.50
CA GLY A 61 -12.33 -34.88 -6.60
C GLY A 61 -10.99 -34.98 -7.35
N PRO A 62 -9.94 -35.37 -6.62
CA PRO A 62 -8.60 -35.50 -7.16
C PRO A 62 -8.50 -36.48 -8.34
N ASN A 63 -7.49 -36.30 -9.18
CA ASN A 63 -7.16 -37.26 -10.23
C ASN A 63 -6.57 -38.54 -9.61
N ALA A 64 -7.39 -39.60 -9.56
CA ALA A 64 -7.01 -40.88 -8.95
C ALA A 64 -5.73 -41.50 -9.54
N SER A 65 -5.45 -41.30 -10.83
CA SER A 65 -4.21 -41.80 -11.45
C SER A 65 -2.99 -41.03 -10.96
N LEU A 66 -3.12 -39.71 -10.76
CA LEU A 66 -2.05 -38.87 -10.24
C LEU A 66 -1.78 -39.22 -8.78
N LEU A 67 -2.82 -39.29 -7.95
CA LEU A 67 -2.68 -39.66 -6.53
C LEU A 67 -1.98 -41.01 -6.40
N LYS A 68 -2.45 -42.05 -7.11
CA LYS A 68 -1.83 -43.38 -7.07
C LYS A 68 -0.35 -43.36 -7.51
N ALA A 69 -0.04 -42.62 -8.58
CA ALA A 69 1.32 -42.53 -9.07
C ALA A 69 2.22 -41.78 -8.08
N PHE A 70 1.72 -40.69 -7.49
CA PHE A 70 2.43 -39.91 -6.47
C PHE A 70 2.62 -40.68 -5.17
N THR A 71 1.60 -41.41 -4.67
CA THR A 71 1.73 -42.29 -3.49
C THR A 71 2.80 -43.35 -3.71
N SER A 72 2.92 -43.88 -4.94
CA SER A 72 3.98 -44.84 -5.27
C SER A 72 5.35 -44.15 -5.30
N PHE A 73 5.42 -42.96 -5.91
CA PHE A 73 6.62 -42.15 -5.99
C PHE A 73 7.14 -41.74 -4.61
N GLN A 74 6.29 -41.19 -3.73
CA GLN A 74 6.71 -40.74 -2.39
C GLN A 74 7.21 -41.88 -1.52
N LYS A 75 6.64 -43.09 -1.63
CA LYS A 75 7.12 -44.27 -0.88
C LYS A 75 8.55 -44.65 -1.26
N GLU A 76 8.90 -44.48 -2.53
CA GLU A 76 10.21 -44.80 -3.09
C GLU A 76 11.25 -43.68 -2.91
N GLN A 77 10.85 -42.42 -3.08
CA GLN A 77 11.77 -41.28 -3.19
C GLN A 77 11.80 -40.37 -1.94
N ALA A 78 10.69 -40.22 -1.22
CA ALA A 78 10.62 -39.26 -0.11
C ALA A 78 11.36 -39.74 1.14
N GLN A 79 12.00 -38.78 1.81
CA GLN A 79 12.79 -38.91 3.03
C GLN A 79 12.09 -38.27 4.23
N GLU A 80 12.65 -38.40 5.43
CA GLU A 80 12.06 -37.90 6.68
C GLU A 80 12.19 -36.38 6.83
N ASP A 81 13.12 -35.74 6.15
CA ASP A 81 13.35 -34.30 6.20
C ASP A 81 12.70 -33.53 5.02
N ASP A 82 12.07 -34.25 4.09
CA ASP A 82 11.34 -33.66 2.97
C ASP A 82 10.03 -33.00 3.42
N TYR A 83 9.51 -32.10 2.59
CA TYR A 83 8.19 -31.47 2.79
C TYR A 83 7.22 -31.85 1.68
N LEU A 84 5.95 -32.06 2.04
CA LEU A 84 4.83 -32.13 1.12
C LEU A 84 3.89 -30.94 1.35
N MET A 85 3.79 -30.06 0.36
CA MET A 85 2.94 -28.87 0.37
C MET A 85 1.70 -29.05 -0.51
N ILE A 86 0.51 -28.83 0.07
CA ILE A 86 -0.76 -28.73 -0.65
C ILE A 86 -1.16 -27.26 -0.75
N LEU A 87 -1.09 -26.72 -1.96
CA LEU A 87 -1.18 -25.28 -2.26
C LEU A 87 -2.62 -24.80 -2.54
N GLY A 88 -3.53 -25.07 -1.61
CA GLY A 88 -4.90 -24.55 -1.64
C GLY A 88 -5.88 -25.32 -2.53
N ASP A 89 -7.14 -24.92 -2.40
CA ASP A 89 -8.31 -25.54 -3.05
C ASP A 89 -8.42 -27.01 -2.66
N ASN A 90 -8.50 -27.24 -1.35
CA ASN A 90 -8.52 -28.54 -0.71
C ASN A 90 -9.92 -29.17 -0.75
N VAL A 91 -10.98 -28.35 -0.76
CA VAL A 91 -12.38 -28.80 -0.79
C VAL A 91 -13.18 -28.17 -1.94
N TYR A 92 -14.06 -28.95 -2.59
CA TYR A 92 -14.91 -28.43 -3.67
C TYR A 92 -16.15 -27.67 -3.17
N ALA A 93 -16.23 -26.37 -3.48
CA ALA A 93 -17.44 -25.54 -3.52
C ALA A 93 -18.47 -25.78 -2.38
N ASN A 94 -18.11 -25.33 -1.19
CA ASN A 94 -18.95 -25.05 0.00
C ASN A 94 -19.76 -26.17 0.59
N LYS A 95 -19.27 -26.61 1.75
CA LYS A 95 -19.88 -27.38 2.84
C LYS A 95 -19.05 -28.62 3.06
N LEU A 96 -18.07 -28.52 3.94
CA LEU A 96 -17.45 -29.70 4.56
C LEU A 96 -18.52 -30.67 5.07
N GLU A 97 -19.71 -30.21 5.47
CA GLU A 97 -20.84 -31.06 5.86
C GLU A 97 -21.31 -32.07 4.79
N GLN A 98 -21.02 -31.84 3.51
CA GLN A 98 -21.38 -32.78 2.45
C GLN A 98 -20.44 -34.00 2.48
N GLU A 99 -21.01 -35.20 2.59
CA GLU A 99 -20.27 -36.48 2.61
C GLU A 99 -19.26 -36.63 1.45
N ASN A 100 -19.60 -36.15 0.25
CA ASN A 100 -18.68 -36.21 -0.89
C ASN A 100 -17.42 -35.35 -0.67
N ASN A 101 -17.57 -34.18 -0.06
CA ASN A 101 -16.47 -33.26 0.19
C ASN A 101 -15.58 -33.78 1.32
N LYS A 102 -16.18 -34.34 2.40
CA LYS A 102 -15.42 -35.06 3.44
C LYS A 102 -14.62 -36.21 2.85
N SER A 103 -15.23 -37.01 1.97
CA SER A 103 -14.54 -38.13 1.32
C SER A 103 -13.36 -37.65 0.45
N GLN A 104 -13.50 -36.53 -0.25
CA GLN A 104 -12.42 -35.97 -1.07
C GLN A 104 -11.27 -35.44 -0.20
N LEU A 105 -11.60 -34.70 0.87
CA LEU A 105 -10.59 -34.23 1.82
C LEU A 105 -9.90 -35.41 2.51
N GLN A 106 -10.63 -36.48 2.83
CA GLN A 106 -10.03 -37.71 3.38
C GLN A 106 -9.04 -38.37 2.41
N GLU A 107 -9.28 -38.34 1.10
CA GLU A 107 -8.32 -38.83 0.11
C GLU A 107 -7.02 -38.00 0.10
N ILE A 108 -7.12 -36.69 0.34
CA ILE A 108 -5.97 -35.79 0.49
C ILE A 108 -5.24 -36.10 1.81
N ILE A 109 -5.96 -36.21 2.93
CA ILE A 109 -5.38 -36.54 4.24
C ILE A 109 -4.64 -37.89 4.17
N SER A 110 -5.23 -38.92 3.56
CA SER A 110 -4.54 -40.21 3.40
C SER A 110 -3.28 -40.16 2.53
N LEU A 111 -3.16 -39.19 1.62
CA LEU A 111 -1.92 -38.97 0.87
C LEU A 111 -0.80 -38.45 1.79
N ILE A 112 -1.20 -37.53 2.67
CA ILE A 112 -0.34 -36.79 3.60
C ILE A 112 0.09 -37.69 4.77
N GLU A 113 -0.83 -38.50 5.33
CA GLU A 113 -0.54 -39.51 6.36
C GLU A 113 0.50 -40.55 5.89
N ASP A 114 0.51 -40.86 4.58
CA ASP A 114 1.44 -41.82 3.96
C ASP A 114 2.82 -41.19 3.65
N PHE A 115 2.99 -39.88 3.83
CA PHE A 115 4.25 -39.17 3.60
C PHE A 115 5.18 -39.30 4.82
N LYS A 116 6.49 -39.43 4.58
CA LYS A 116 7.47 -39.71 5.65
C LYS A 116 7.97 -38.46 6.37
N GLY A 117 7.96 -37.31 5.70
CA GLY A 117 8.45 -36.04 6.24
C GLY A 117 7.33 -35.12 6.71
N GLU A 118 7.61 -33.82 6.71
CA GLU A 118 6.67 -32.81 7.18
C GLU A 118 5.66 -32.43 6.10
N THR A 119 4.46 -32.01 6.52
CA THR A 119 3.38 -31.71 5.58
C THR A 119 2.69 -30.40 5.92
N LEU A 120 2.42 -29.61 4.90
CA LEU A 120 1.84 -28.27 5.01
C LEU A 120 0.69 -28.13 4.01
N ILE A 121 -0.46 -27.70 4.50
CA ILE A 121 -1.66 -27.41 3.71
C ILE A 121 -1.94 -25.93 3.89
N ILE A 122 -2.15 -25.22 2.79
CA ILE A 122 -2.57 -23.81 2.83
C ILE A 122 -3.98 -23.67 2.25
N PRO A 123 -4.75 -22.64 2.62
CA PRO A 123 -6.05 -22.36 2.02
C PRO A 123 -5.94 -21.83 0.58
N GLY A 124 -6.97 -22.13 -0.23
CA GLY A 124 -7.21 -21.52 -1.54
C GLY A 124 -8.59 -20.85 -1.64
N GLU A 125 -8.93 -20.34 -2.83
CA GLU A 125 -10.19 -19.62 -3.05
C GLU A 125 -11.43 -20.46 -2.74
N ASN A 126 -11.36 -21.77 -3.00
CA ASN A 126 -12.49 -22.68 -2.79
C ASN A 126 -12.70 -23.03 -1.31
N ASP A 127 -11.65 -22.97 -0.50
CA ASP A 127 -11.71 -23.24 0.93
C ASP A 127 -12.40 -22.08 1.66
N TRP A 128 -12.05 -20.84 1.31
CA TRP A 128 -12.66 -19.60 1.83
C TRP A 128 -14.15 -19.44 1.51
N ASN A 129 -14.63 -20.06 0.44
CA ASN A 129 -16.03 -19.90 0.08
C ASN A 129 -16.95 -20.47 1.20
N ASP A 130 -16.50 -21.40 2.06
CA ASP A 130 -17.35 -22.18 2.99
C ASP A 130 -17.80 -21.40 4.24
N HIS A 131 -18.57 -20.33 4.08
CA HIS A 131 -18.95 -19.41 5.18
C HIS A 131 -17.79 -18.54 5.69
N GLY A 132 -16.75 -18.30 4.88
CA GLY A 132 -15.66 -17.38 5.27
C GLY A 132 -14.69 -18.02 6.27
N VAL A 133 -14.32 -17.26 7.30
CA VAL A 133 -13.33 -17.69 8.31
C VAL A 133 -13.83 -18.93 9.05
N ASP A 134 -15.09 -18.94 9.46
CA ASP A 134 -15.80 -20.09 10.06
C ASP A 134 -15.65 -21.40 9.27
N GLY A 135 -15.51 -21.30 7.95
CA GLY A 135 -15.31 -22.43 7.05
C GLY A 135 -13.92 -23.01 7.11
N LEU A 136 -12.93 -22.11 7.11
CA LEU A 136 -11.53 -22.46 7.21
C LEU A 136 -11.22 -23.12 8.52
N GLU A 137 -11.70 -22.56 9.63
CA GLU A 137 -11.53 -23.15 10.96
C GLU A 137 -12.09 -24.59 11.02
N LYS A 138 -13.25 -24.84 10.38
CA LYS A 138 -13.82 -26.20 10.32
C LYS A 138 -12.97 -27.16 9.47
N ILE A 139 -12.30 -26.67 8.43
CA ILE A 139 -11.40 -27.47 7.59
C ILE A 139 -10.13 -27.79 8.37
N GLU A 140 -9.55 -26.79 9.04
CA GLU A 140 -8.43 -26.88 9.97
C GLU A 140 -8.71 -27.90 11.07
N ASP A 141 -9.75 -27.69 11.89
CA ASP A 141 -10.22 -28.61 12.94
C ASP A 141 -10.36 -30.05 12.45
N PHE A 142 -10.86 -30.23 11.22
CA PHE A 142 -11.06 -31.55 10.64
C PHE A 142 -9.73 -32.22 10.30
N ILE A 143 -8.77 -31.48 9.74
CA ILE A 143 -7.43 -31.97 9.40
C ILE A 143 -6.67 -32.31 10.68
N GLU A 144 -6.61 -31.40 11.63
CA GLU A 144 -5.89 -31.57 12.90
C GLU A 144 -6.40 -32.78 13.68
N LYS A 145 -7.72 -32.94 13.75
CA LYS A 145 -8.35 -34.09 14.42
C LYS A 145 -7.99 -35.43 13.79
N GLN A 146 -7.77 -35.50 12.48
CA GLN A 146 -7.36 -36.73 11.81
C GLN A 146 -5.85 -36.98 11.97
N MET A 147 -5.05 -35.92 11.83
CA MET A 147 -3.58 -36.00 11.91
C MET A 147 -3.06 -36.16 13.35
N GLY A 148 -3.83 -35.71 14.35
CA GLY A 148 -3.46 -35.71 15.76
C GLY A 148 -2.38 -34.70 16.13
N LYS A 149 -2.23 -33.64 15.32
CA LYS A 149 -1.29 -32.52 15.47
C LYS A 149 -1.87 -31.28 14.79
N ASP A 150 -1.56 -30.11 15.32
CA ASP A 150 -2.23 -28.86 14.95
C ASP A 150 -1.53 -28.15 13.76
N ASN A 151 -0.22 -28.34 13.60
CA ASN A 151 0.61 -27.55 12.66
C ASN A 151 0.54 -27.94 11.15
N HIS A 152 -0.48 -28.68 10.70
CA HIS A 152 -0.57 -29.15 9.30
C HIS A 152 -1.30 -28.18 8.37
N PHE A 153 -2.21 -27.36 8.88
CA PHE A 153 -2.93 -26.35 8.12
C PHE A 153 -2.44 -24.96 8.52
N GLN A 154 -1.95 -24.17 7.57
CA GLN A 154 -1.32 -22.89 7.85
C GLN A 154 -1.72 -21.81 6.82
N PRO A 155 -1.88 -20.54 7.24
CA PRO A 155 -1.87 -20.09 8.64
C PRO A 155 -3.12 -20.57 9.40
N GLU A 156 -2.98 -20.77 10.71
CA GLU A 156 -4.07 -21.17 11.61
C GLU A 156 -5.10 -20.03 11.81
N ASN A 157 -6.31 -20.40 12.25
CA ASN A 157 -7.41 -19.48 12.61
C ASN A 157 -7.84 -18.50 11.50
N GLY A 158 -7.55 -18.81 10.23
CA GLY A 158 -7.82 -17.90 9.10
C GLY A 158 -6.96 -16.64 9.10
N CYS A 159 -5.81 -16.65 9.79
CA CYS A 159 -4.88 -15.53 9.84
C CYS A 159 -4.04 -15.39 8.56
N PRO A 160 -3.43 -14.21 8.31
CA PRO A 160 -2.88 -13.91 6.98
C PRO A 160 -1.48 -14.45 6.70
N ILE A 161 -0.68 -14.77 7.73
CA ILE A 161 0.75 -15.07 7.57
C ILE A 161 1.22 -16.06 8.64
N GLU A 162 2.14 -16.95 8.27
CA GLU A 162 2.89 -17.81 9.18
C GLU A 162 4.34 -17.95 8.69
N GLN A 163 5.30 -18.09 9.60
CA GLN A 163 6.71 -18.28 9.25
C GLN A 163 7.30 -19.54 9.87
N ILE A 164 7.96 -20.36 9.03
CA ILE A 164 8.55 -21.63 9.45
C ILE A 164 10.02 -21.67 9.05
N THR A 165 10.92 -21.75 10.03
CA THR A 165 12.35 -21.97 9.80
C THR A 165 12.61 -23.43 9.46
N VAL A 166 13.18 -23.69 8.28
CA VAL A 166 13.45 -25.04 7.77
C VAL A 166 14.84 -25.53 8.19
N ASP A 167 15.83 -24.64 8.05
CA ASP A 167 17.22 -24.81 8.49
C ASP A 167 17.95 -23.44 8.44
N ASP A 168 19.29 -23.46 8.59
CA ASP A 168 20.13 -22.26 8.56
C ASP A 168 20.14 -21.55 7.19
N GLU A 169 19.81 -22.26 6.10
CA GLU A 169 19.89 -21.77 4.73
C GLU A 169 18.50 -21.56 4.08
N ASN A 170 17.42 -22.05 4.69
CA ASN A 170 16.08 -22.07 4.09
C ASN A 170 15.00 -21.60 5.08
N GLU A 171 14.07 -20.77 4.59
CA GLU A 171 12.93 -20.24 5.35
C GLU A 171 11.65 -20.35 4.53
N ILE A 172 10.54 -20.76 5.14
CA ILE A 172 9.21 -20.73 4.55
C ILE A 172 8.42 -19.56 5.15
N ILE A 173 7.81 -18.75 4.29
CA ILE A 173 6.83 -17.74 4.70
C ILE A 173 5.53 -18.08 3.98
N ILE A 174 4.50 -18.43 4.74
CA ILE A 174 3.18 -18.78 4.23
C ILE A 174 2.31 -17.53 4.26
N VAL A 175 1.62 -17.26 3.16
CA VAL A 175 0.70 -16.11 3.04
C VAL A 175 -0.66 -16.60 2.55
N ASP A 176 -1.70 -16.32 3.34
CA ASP A 176 -3.06 -16.41 2.86
C ASP A 176 -3.37 -15.22 1.96
N SER A 177 -3.11 -15.40 0.67
CA SER A 177 -3.42 -14.40 -0.34
C SER A 177 -4.92 -14.14 -0.55
N GLN A 178 -5.79 -15.06 -0.15
CA GLN A 178 -7.23 -14.92 -0.27
C GLN A 178 -7.77 -14.00 0.82
N TRP A 179 -7.23 -14.11 2.05
CA TRP A 179 -7.50 -13.18 3.17
C TRP A 179 -7.43 -11.70 2.75
N TYR A 180 -6.38 -11.33 2.02
CA TYR A 180 -6.15 -9.93 1.61
C TYR A 180 -7.24 -9.41 0.66
N ILE A 181 -7.80 -10.27 -0.19
CA ILE A 181 -8.77 -9.88 -1.22
C ILE A 181 -10.22 -10.17 -0.80
N GLU A 182 -10.46 -10.62 0.43
CA GLU A 182 -11.81 -10.81 0.96
C GLU A 182 -12.47 -9.49 1.38
N ASP A 183 -13.80 -9.51 1.39
CA ASP A 183 -14.60 -8.41 1.91
C ASP A 183 -14.87 -8.64 3.40
N TRP A 184 -14.03 -8.07 4.24
CA TRP A 184 -14.03 -8.28 5.69
C TRP A 184 -15.34 -7.80 6.35
N SER A 185 -16.05 -6.86 5.74
CA SER A 185 -17.35 -6.37 6.23
C SER A 185 -18.51 -7.36 6.05
N LYS A 186 -18.26 -8.54 5.45
CA LYS A 186 -19.27 -9.60 5.28
C LYS A 186 -19.27 -10.64 6.41
N ASP A 187 -18.21 -10.69 7.20
CA ASP A 187 -18.03 -11.68 8.26
C ASP A 187 -17.82 -10.92 9.57
N ALA A 188 -18.68 -11.15 10.55
CA ALA A 188 -18.63 -10.40 11.80
C ALA A 188 -17.37 -10.74 12.59
N GLY A 189 -16.91 -12.01 12.53
CA GLY A 189 -15.75 -12.49 13.30
C GLY A 189 -14.40 -12.33 12.61
N PHE A 190 -14.31 -11.49 11.59
CA PHE A 190 -13.13 -11.44 10.72
C PHE A 190 -11.89 -10.92 11.48
N ASN A 191 -10.80 -11.70 11.48
CA ASN A 191 -9.56 -11.42 12.22
C ASN A 191 -9.67 -11.41 13.74
N ASP A 192 -10.77 -11.84 14.36
CA ASP A 192 -10.92 -11.73 15.82
C ASP A 192 -9.77 -12.44 16.55
N LYS A 193 -9.39 -13.64 16.07
CA LYS A 193 -8.25 -14.43 16.56
C LYS A 193 -6.87 -14.03 16.00
N CYS A 194 -6.78 -12.97 15.21
CA CYS A 194 -5.53 -12.56 14.55
C CYS A 194 -4.98 -11.25 15.11
N ASN A 195 -3.66 -11.20 15.30
CA ASN A 195 -2.96 -9.98 15.73
C ASN A 195 -2.96 -8.89 14.65
N ILE A 196 -3.02 -9.30 13.37
CA ILE A 196 -3.06 -8.39 12.23
C ILE A 196 -4.53 -8.06 11.91
N LYS A 197 -4.92 -6.79 12.12
CA LYS A 197 -6.29 -6.31 11.90
C LYS A 197 -6.44 -5.46 10.62
N THR A 198 -5.34 -5.10 9.95
CA THR A 198 -5.37 -4.26 8.73
C THR A 198 -4.45 -4.78 7.62
N ARG A 199 -4.75 -4.42 6.37
CA ARG A 199 -3.93 -4.79 5.19
C ARG A 199 -2.56 -4.13 5.26
N GLU A 200 -2.48 -2.90 5.77
CA GLU A 200 -1.25 -2.15 5.96
C GLU A 200 -0.33 -2.80 7.00
N GLN A 201 -0.89 -3.28 8.12
CA GLN A 201 -0.14 -4.07 9.10
C GLN A 201 0.39 -5.37 8.47
N PHE A 202 -0.44 -6.12 7.73
CA PHE A 202 -0.01 -7.32 7.03
C PHE A 202 1.19 -7.07 6.10
N ILE A 203 1.12 -6.05 5.24
CA ILE A 203 2.22 -5.72 4.32
C ILE A 203 3.49 -5.33 5.07
N THR A 204 3.35 -4.68 6.22
CA THR A 204 4.48 -4.29 7.08
C THR A 204 5.14 -5.53 7.69
N VAL A 205 4.35 -6.41 8.31
CA VAL A 205 4.84 -7.68 8.90
C VAL A 205 5.51 -8.56 7.84
N LEU A 206 4.86 -8.76 6.68
CA LEU A 206 5.42 -9.56 5.60
C LEU A 206 6.79 -9.05 5.13
N LYS A 207 6.93 -7.74 4.91
CA LYS A 207 8.20 -7.12 4.50
C LYS A 207 9.28 -7.28 5.56
N ASP A 208 8.90 -7.17 6.83
CA ASP A 208 9.82 -7.27 7.95
C ASP A 208 10.30 -8.69 8.18
N GLU A 209 9.41 -9.69 8.13
CA GLU A 209 9.80 -11.11 8.22
C GLU A 209 10.71 -11.51 7.06
N ALA A 210 10.34 -11.19 5.81
CA ALA A 210 11.18 -11.49 4.66
C ALA A 210 12.57 -10.80 4.74
N ARG A 211 12.64 -9.59 5.31
CA ARG A 211 13.90 -8.86 5.49
C ARG A 211 14.80 -9.52 6.52
N LYS A 212 14.27 -10.07 7.62
CA LYS A 212 15.04 -10.76 8.67
C LYS A 212 15.77 -11.99 8.11
N VAL A 213 15.20 -12.66 7.11
CA VAL A 213 15.72 -13.91 6.53
C VAL A 213 16.30 -13.75 5.12
N ARG A 214 16.54 -12.52 4.64
CA ARG A 214 17.02 -12.22 3.27
C ARG A 214 18.34 -12.89 2.84
N HIS A 215 19.11 -13.43 3.79
CA HIS A 215 20.36 -14.15 3.53
C HIS A 215 20.12 -15.63 3.20
N LYS A 216 18.94 -16.17 3.55
CA LYS A 216 18.49 -17.53 3.26
C LYS A 216 17.82 -17.63 1.89
N ASN A 217 17.52 -18.86 1.46
CA ASN A 217 16.50 -19.13 0.44
C ASN A 217 15.12 -18.92 1.08
N ILE A 218 14.36 -17.95 0.56
CA ILE A 218 13.00 -17.69 1.05
C ILE A 218 12.01 -18.40 0.13
N LEU A 219 11.16 -19.25 0.72
CA LEU A 219 10.06 -19.94 0.06
C LEU A 219 8.77 -19.23 0.46
N LEU A 220 8.34 -18.25 -0.35
CA LEU A 220 7.05 -17.59 -0.17
C LEU A 220 5.94 -18.49 -0.73
N VAL A 221 5.16 -19.09 0.15
CA VAL A 221 4.11 -20.06 -0.16
C VAL A 221 2.75 -19.37 -0.11
N MET A 222 2.03 -19.35 -1.22
CA MET A 222 0.71 -18.71 -1.29
C MET A 222 -0.12 -19.31 -2.44
N HIS A 223 -1.45 -19.32 -2.33
CA HIS A 223 -2.27 -19.91 -3.39
C HIS A 223 -2.16 -19.17 -4.73
N HIS A 224 -2.22 -17.83 -4.71
CA HIS A 224 -2.21 -16.97 -5.89
C HIS A 224 -0.78 -16.64 -6.39
N PRO A 225 -0.47 -16.71 -7.70
CA PRO A 225 0.85 -16.37 -8.23
C PRO A 225 1.07 -14.85 -8.45
N LEU A 226 2.32 -14.38 -8.26
CA LEU A 226 2.71 -12.99 -8.61
C LEU A 226 2.63 -12.68 -10.10
N TYR A 227 2.95 -13.66 -10.94
CA TYR A 227 2.94 -13.60 -12.39
C TYR A 227 2.11 -14.75 -12.95
N SER A 228 1.06 -14.44 -13.71
CA SER A 228 0.27 -15.48 -14.35
C SER A 228 0.38 -15.42 -15.88
N ASN A 229 0.60 -16.59 -16.49
CA ASN A 229 0.40 -16.81 -17.93
C ASN A 229 -0.73 -17.82 -18.21
N GLY A 230 -1.64 -17.99 -17.25
CA GLY A 230 -2.84 -18.82 -17.39
C GLY A 230 -4.12 -17.98 -17.40
N ILE A 231 -5.24 -18.61 -17.06
CA ILE A 231 -6.58 -18.02 -17.23
C ILE A 231 -6.81 -16.79 -16.35
N TYR A 232 -6.29 -16.77 -15.12
CA TYR A 232 -6.47 -15.65 -14.18
C TYR A 232 -5.49 -14.50 -14.47
N GLY A 233 -4.39 -14.77 -15.20
CA GLY A 233 -3.55 -13.78 -15.88
C GLY A 233 -4.16 -13.23 -17.18
N GLY A 234 -5.41 -13.60 -17.47
CA GLY A 234 -6.16 -13.17 -18.64
C GLY A 234 -5.76 -13.86 -19.93
N GLU A 235 -5.20 -15.07 -19.89
CA GLU A 235 -4.97 -15.89 -21.08
C GLU A 235 -6.19 -16.74 -21.39
N MET A 236 -6.59 -16.82 -22.66
CA MET A 236 -7.77 -17.58 -23.05
C MET A 236 -7.54 -18.52 -24.21
N SER A 237 -8.25 -19.65 -24.17
CA SER A 237 -8.25 -20.61 -25.27
C SER A 237 -9.09 -20.14 -26.44
N THR A 238 -8.72 -20.57 -27.65
CA THR A 238 -9.56 -20.37 -28.85
C THR A 238 -10.93 -21.03 -28.73
N ARG A 239 -11.09 -22.05 -27.87
CA ARG A 239 -12.39 -22.67 -27.56
C ARG A 239 -13.34 -21.72 -26.84
N ALA A 240 -12.84 -20.81 -26.00
CA ALA A 240 -13.67 -19.83 -25.31
C ALA A 240 -14.43 -18.91 -26.27
N LEU A 241 -13.94 -18.74 -27.52
CA LEU A 241 -14.59 -17.96 -28.57
C LEU A 241 -15.90 -18.60 -29.08
N TYR A 242 -16.06 -19.93 -28.97
CA TYR A 242 -17.18 -20.66 -29.58
C TYR A 242 -17.83 -21.75 -28.70
N ARG A 243 -17.28 -22.06 -27.52
CA ARG A 243 -17.84 -22.96 -26.49
C ARG A 243 -17.52 -22.43 -25.09
N PRO A 244 -18.45 -21.68 -24.46
CA PRO A 244 -18.25 -21.16 -23.10
C PRO A 244 -18.41 -22.25 -22.02
N SER A 245 -17.79 -22.01 -20.86
CA SER A 245 -17.90 -22.75 -19.58
C SER A 245 -18.76 -21.95 -18.57
N ALA A 246 -19.02 -22.52 -17.37
CA ALA A 246 -19.80 -21.87 -16.30
C ALA A 246 -19.24 -20.49 -15.86
N GLU A 247 -17.96 -20.23 -16.11
CA GLU A 247 -17.26 -18.97 -15.83
C GLU A 247 -17.48 -17.87 -16.90
N ASN A 248 -18.25 -18.18 -17.95
CA ASN A 248 -18.55 -17.28 -19.06
C ASN A 248 -20.07 -17.12 -19.24
N ALA A 249 -20.62 -15.97 -18.85
CA ALA A 249 -22.04 -15.68 -19.10
C ALA A 249 -22.34 -15.75 -20.61
N PHE A 250 -23.34 -16.56 -20.99
CA PHE A 250 -23.70 -16.74 -22.40
C PHE A 250 -24.58 -15.58 -22.90
N VAL A 251 -24.05 -14.83 -23.87
CA VAL A 251 -24.84 -14.01 -24.79
C VAL A 251 -24.53 -14.46 -26.22
N PRO A 252 -25.52 -14.94 -27.00
CA PRO A 252 -25.31 -15.29 -28.41
C PRO A 252 -24.66 -14.12 -29.17
N PHE A 253 -23.63 -14.39 -29.97
CA PHE A 253 -22.83 -13.40 -30.71
C PHE A 253 -21.99 -12.42 -29.85
N ALA A 254 -22.10 -12.44 -28.51
CA ALA A 254 -21.38 -11.56 -27.60
C ALA A 254 -20.54 -12.27 -26.51
N GLY A 255 -20.54 -13.62 -26.44
CA GLY A 255 -19.69 -14.38 -25.51
C GLY A 255 -18.18 -14.08 -25.63
N PHE A 256 -17.70 -13.74 -26.84
CA PHE A 256 -16.34 -13.22 -27.04
C PHE A 256 -16.08 -11.90 -26.31
N LEU A 257 -17.09 -11.02 -26.22
CA LEU A 257 -16.95 -9.73 -25.55
C LEU A 257 -16.81 -9.89 -24.04
N TRP A 258 -17.54 -10.83 -23.43
CA TRP A 258 -17.39 -11.16 -22.01
C TRP A 258 -16.01 -11.75 -21.70
N ALA A 259 -15.61 -12.75 -22.47
CA ALA A 259 -14.28 -13.37 -22.43
C ALA A 259 -13.16 -12.31 -22.55
N PHE A 260 -13.26 -11.42 -23.54
CA PHE A 260 -12.33 -10.31 -23.73
C PHE A 260 -12.36 -9.32 -22.55
N ALA A 261 -13.55 -8.95 -22.06
CA ALA A 261 -13.68 -8.04 -20.93
C ALA A 261 -13.05 -8.60 -19.65
N ARG A 262 -13.23 -9.90 -19.35
CA ARG A 262 -12.58 -10.55 -18.20
C ARG A 262 -11.05 -10.55 -18.34
N THR A 263 -10.54 -10.99 -19.49
CA THR A 263 -9.08 -11.10 -19.73
C THR A 263 -8.33 -9.77 -19.69
N GLN A 264 -9.01 -8.67 -19.99
CA GLN A 264 -8.40 -7.34 -19.94
C GLN A 264 -8.74 -6.59 -18.65
N GLY A 265 -9.90 -6.89 -18.06
CA GLY A 265 -10.49 -6.10 -17.00
C GLY A 265 -10.32 -6.64 -15.59
N GLY A 266 -9.89 -7.89 -15.38
CA GLY A 266 -9.74 -8.44 -14.02
C GLY A 266 -11.04 -8.39 -13.20
N ILE A 267 -12.15 -8.80 -13.83
CA ILE A 267 -13.51 -8.62 -13.32
C ILE A 267 -13.76 -9.46 -12.07
N SER A 268 -13.14 -10.64 -11.99
CA SER A 268 -13.16 -11.45 -10.76
C SER A 268 -12.18 -10.88 -9.75
N LYS A 269 -12.48 -10.97 -8.44
CA LYS A 269 -11.50 -10.68 -7.38
C LYS A 269 -10.24 -11.56 -7.48
N GLN A 270 -10.40 -12.73 -8.11
CA GLN A 270 -9.37 -13.76 -8.33
C GLN A 270 -8.49 -13.49 -9.56
N ASP A 271 -8.90 -12.58 -10.44
CA ASP A 271 -8.10 -12.26 -11.61
C ASP A 271 -6.92 -11.34 -11.20
N GLN A 272 -5.73 -11.59 -11.71
CA GLN A 272 -4.48 -10.90 -11.31
C GLN A 272 -4.58 -9.36 -11.39
N PHE A 273 -5.34 -8.84 -12.35
CA PHE A 273 -5.47 -7.41 -12.60
C PHE A 273 -6.57 -6.73 -11.77
N ASN A 274 -7.35 -7.48 -10.99
CA ASN A 274 -8.31 -6.89 -10.06
C ASN A 274 -7.60 -5.90 -9.13
N PRO A 275 -8.21 -4.75 -8.77
CA PRO A 275 -7.52 -3.73 -7.98
C PRO A 275 -6.88 -4.21 -6.67
N LEU A 276 -7.60 -4.97 -5.84
CA LEU A 276 -7.06 -5.48 -4.58
C LEU A 276 -5.98 -6.55 -4.78
N MET A 277 -6.21 -7.48 -5.71
CA MET A 277 -5.21 -8.49 -6.06
C MET A 277 -3.93 -7.84 -6.62
N ASN A 278 -4.08 -6.90 -7.54
CA ASN A 278 -2.96 -6.19 -8.15
C ASN A 278 -2.19 -5.35 -7.12
N ASP A 279 -2.86 -4.82 -6.10
CA ASP A 279 -2.23 -4.13 -4.97
C ASP A 279 -1.32 -5.08 -4.18
N LEU A 280 -1.84 -6.21 -3.70
CA LEU A 280 -1.05 -7.25 -3.03
C LEU A 280 0.14 -7.70 -3.87
N MET A 281 -0.10 -8.09 -5.13
CA MET A 281 0.95 -8.54 -6.03
C MET A 281 2.01 -7.46 -6.29
N THR A 282 1.63 -6.17 -6.24
CA THR A 282 2.56 -5.05 -6.39
C THR A 282 3.42 -4.88 -5.15
N GLU A 283 2.84 -4.96 -3.96
CA GLU A 283 3.59 -4.83 -2.70
C GLU A 283 4.58 -5.98 -2.49
N ILE A 284 4.21 -7.23 -2.82
CA ILE A 284 5.13 -8.36 -2.76
C ILE A 284 6.27 -8.21 -3.79
N LYS A 285 5.98 -7.73 -5.01
CA LYS A 285 7.02 -7.46 -6.02
C LYS A 285 8.02 -6.40 -5.56
N LYS A 286 7.56 -5.37 -4.83
CA LYS A 286 8.45 -4.36 -4.23
C LYS A 286 9.35 -4.97 -3.16
N MET A 287 8.79 -5.81 -2.29
CA MET A 287 9.56 -6.53 -1.28
C MET A 287 10.66 -7.41 -1.91
N ALA A 288 10.34 -8.11 -3.00
CA ALA A 288 11.25 -9.03 -3.67
C ALA A 288 12.51 -8.39 -4.28
N ILE A 289 12.54 -7.06 -4.47
CA ILE A 289 13.71 -6.34 -5.03
C ILE A 289 14.95 -6.55 -4.16
N ASP A 290 14.79 -6.54 -2.84
CA ASP A 290 15.88 -6.63 -1.87
C ASP A 290 16.17 -8.07 -1.42
N LEU A 291 15.46 -9.05 -1.99
CA LEU A 291 15.59 -10.47 -1.66
C LEU A 291 16.35 -11.18 -2.80
N PRO A 292 17.64 -11.50 -2.63
CA PRO A 292 18.45 -12.06 -3.72
C PRO A 292 18.01 -13.48 -4.13
N ARG A 293 17.35 -14.20 -3.24
CA ARG A 293 17.02 -15.62 -3.38
C ARG A 293 15.58 -15.91 -2.94
N LEU A 294 14.61 -15.42 -3.71
CA LEU A 294 13.18 -15.62 -3.45
C LEU A 294 12.58 -16.68 -4.39
N PHE A 295 11.91 -17.67 -3.80
CA PHE A 295 10.96 -18.55 -4.46
C PHE A 295 9.53 -18.11 -4.14
N VAL A 296 8.65 -18.19 -5.15
CA VAL A 296 7.22 -17.98 -4.95
C VAL A 296 6.50 -19.23 -5.41
N LEU A 297 5.86 -19.93 -4.48
CA LEU A 297 5.25 -21.24 -4.68
C LEU A 297 3.73 -21.09 -4.65
N SER A 298 3.03 -21.51 -5.72
CA SER A 298 1.59 -21.28 -5.90
C SER A 298 0.91 -22.35 -6.76
N ALA A 299 -0.42 -22.37 -6.84
CA ALA A 299 -1.14 -23.35 -7.65
C ALA A 299 -2.39 -22.84 -8.40
N HIS A 300 -2.90 -21.64 -8.11
CA HIS A 300 -4.19 -21.12 -8.60
C HIS A 300 -4.47 -21.27 -10.11
N GLU A 301 -3.45 -21.27 -10.97
CA GLU A 301 -3.63 -21.29 -12.44
C GLU A 301 -4.02 -22.64 -13.05
N HIS A 302 -4.19 -23.68 -12.23
CA HIS A 302 -4.54 -25.03 -12.70
C HIS A 302 -3.60 -25.54 -13.81
N SER A 303 -2.33 -25.17 -13.73
CA SER A 303 -1.28 -25.45 -14.70
C SER A 303 0.09 -25.40 -14.02
N MET A 304 1.07 -26.11 -14.59
CA MET A 304 2.46 -26.04 -14.13
C MET A 304 3.20 -24.95 -14.89
N GLN A 305 3.87 -24.04 -14.20
CA GLN A 305 4.64 -22.98 -14.84
C GLN A 305 5.92 -22.69 -14.05
N TYR A 306 6.99 -22.36 -14.77
CA TYR A 306 8.22 -21.85 -14.19
C TYR A 306 8.57 -20.49 -14.78
N ILE A 307 8.70 -19.47 -13.93
CA ILE A 307 8.89 -18.07 -14.33
C ILE A 307 10.10 -17.51 -13.58
N GLU A 308 11.04 -16.92 -14.31
CA GLU A 308 12.23 -16.27 -13.74
C GLU A 308 12.23 -14.78 -14.07
N ASN A 309 12.09 -13.93 -13.05
CA ASN A 309 12.11 -12.49 -13.19
C ASN A 309 13.05 -11.90 -12.13
N GLU A 310 14.20 -11.37 -12.56
CA GLU A 310 15.23 -10.82 -11.67
C GLU A 310 15.62 -11.79 -10.53
N ASN A 311 15.33 -11.44 -9.28
CA ASN A 311 15.61 -12.27 -8.09
C ASN A 311 14.43 -13.20 -7.70
N ILE A 312 13.40 -13.31 -8.53
CA ILE A 312 12.23 -14.14 -8.27
C ILE A 312 12.32 -15.42 -9.10
N ARG A 313 12.14 -16.57 -8.45
CA ARG A 313 11.91 -17.88 -9.07
C ARG A 313 10.51 -18.32 -8.71
N GLN A 314 9.54 -18.04 -9.59
CA GLN A 314 8.16 -18.42 -9.33
C GLN A 314 7.86 -19.79 -9.92
N ILE A 315 7.25 -20.63 -9.08
CA ILE A 315 6.78 -21.96 -9.38
C ILE A 315 5.26 -21.96 -9.22
N ILE A 316 4.57 -22.27 -10.30
CA ILE A 316 3.17 -22.67 -10.26
C ILE A 316 3.16 -24.20 -10.34
N SER A 317 2.77 -24.86 -9.25
CA SER A 317 3.07 -26.28 -9.00
C SER A 317 2.22 -27.24 -9.83
N GLY A 318 1.09 -26.78 -10.37
CA GLY A 318 0.16 -27.58 -11.16
C GLY A 318 -1.23 -27.68 -10.57
N THR A 319 -1.91 -28.75 -10.94
CA THR A 319 -3.24 -29.09 -10.44
C THR A 319 -3.37 -30.59 -10.33
N GLY A 320 -3.91 -31.02 -9.21
CA GLY A 320 -4.24 -32.41 -8.96
C GLY A 320 -5.62 -32.82 -9.47
N SER A 321 -6.44 -31.90 -10.01
CA SER A 321 -7.81 -32.20 -10.46
C SER A 321 -8.13 -31.57 -11.84
N LYS A 322 -8.74 -30.38 -11.87
CA LYS A 322 -9.16 -29.61 -13.06
C LYS A 322 -7.95 -28.95 -13.71
N THR A 323 -7.78 -29.12 -15.03
CA THR A 323 -6.69 -28.51 -15.81
C THR A 323 -7.19 -27.37 -16.70
N GLU A 324 -6.48 -26.24 -16.68
CA GLU A 324 -6.80 -25.06 -17.49
C GLU A 324 -5.75 -24.77 -18.57
N TYR A 325 -5.79 -23.59 -19.17
CA TYR A 325 -4.92 -23.22 -20.28
C TYR A 325 -3.76 -22.36 -19.79
N ALA A 326 -2.58 -22.57 -20.36
CA ALA A 326 -1.40 -21.77 -20.10
C ALA A 326 -0.62 -21.48 -21.39
N ARG A 327 0.23 -20.46 -21.35
CA ARG A 327 1.25 -20.21 -22.37
C ARG A 327 2.56 -19.74 -21.76
N LEU A 328 3.61 -19.73 -22.56
CA LEU A 328 4.86 -19.12 -22.21
C LEU A 328 4.75 -17.58 -22.21
N GLY A 329 5.00 -16.95 -21.06
CA GLY A 329 5.07 -15.49 -20.90
C GLY A 329 6.44 -14.89 -21.23
N LYS A 330 6.59 -13.56 -21.03
CA LYS A 330 7.86 -12.81 -21.20
C LYS A 330 9.00 -13.41 -20.37
N ASP A 331 8.69 -13.87 -19.17
CA ASP A 331 9.66 -14.38 -18.19
C ASP A 331 9.47 -15.89 -17.90
N GLY A 332 8.48 -16.52 -18.55
CA GLY A 332 8.20 -17.97 -18.41
C GLY A 332 9.18 -18.86 -19.17
N LEU A 333 9.75 -19.86 -18.51
CA LEU A 333 10.68 -20.83 -19.10
C LEU A 333 10.00 -22.17 -19.44
N PHE A 334 8.99 -22.54 -18.67
CA PHE A 334 8.22 -23.76 -18.82
C PHE A 334 6.74 -23.47 -18.54
N ALA A 335 5.85 -24.10 -19.31
CA ALA A 335 4.41 -24.09 -19.05
C ALA A 335 3.76 -25.41 -19.52
N SER A 336 2.96 -26.03 -18.68
CA SER A 336 2.24 -27.27 -18.96
C SER A 336 0.87 -27.29 -18.33
N VAL A 337 -0.04 -28.04 -18.93
CA VAL A 337 -1.43 -28.22 -18.47
C VAL A 337 -1.77 -29.68 -18.20
N GLN A 338 -0.76 -30.56 -18.22
CA GLN A 338 -0.96 -31.96 -17.84
C GLN A 338 -1.09 -32.08 -16.32
N PRO A 339 -1.88 -33.03 -15.79
CA PRO A 339 -1.88 -33.32 -14.36
C PRO A 339 -0.48 -33.78 -13.92
N GLY A 340 -0.02 -33.26 -12.79
CA GLY A 340 1.35 -33.42 -12.35
C GLY A 340 1.64 -32.68 -11.05
N PHE A 341 2.89 -32.74 -10.62
CA PHE A 341 3.39 -32.08 -9.41
C PHE A 341 4.79 -31.51 -9.67
N THR A 342 5.24 -30.63 -8.77
CA THR A 342 6.57 -30.03 -8.84
C THR A 342 7.39 -30.40 -7.63
N GLU A 343 8.69 -30.63 -7.80
CA GLU A 343 9.67 -30.85 -6.75
C GLU A 343 10.72 -29.73 -6.81
N LEU A 344 10.93 -29.04 -5.69
CA LEU A 344 12.05 -28.13 -5.48
C LEU A 344 13.08 -28.82 -4.60
N ARG A 345 14.31 -28.98 -5.09
CA ARG A 345 15.42 -29.57 -4.35
C ARG A 345 16.31 -28.48 -3.78
N LEU A 346 16.53 -28.56 -2.48
CA LEU A 346 17.38 -27.67 -1.68
C LEU A 346 18.64 -28.45 -1.31
N PHE A 347 19.78 -28.09 -1.89
CA PHE A 347 21.04 -28.78 -1.63
C PHE A 347 21.77 -28.16 -0.43
N GLU A 348 22.50 -28.97 0.34
CA GLU A 348 23.28 -28.52 1.51
C GLU A 348 24.31 -27.42 1.18
N ASN A 349 24.77 -27.34 -0.08
CA ASN A 349 25.70 -26.30 -0.52
C ASN A 349 25.01 -24.98 -0.92
N GLY A 350 23.72 -24.84 -0.64
CA GLY A 350 22.90 -23.69 -1.01
C GLY A 350 22.56 -23.63 -2.51
N ALA A 351 22.89 -24.62 -3.34
CA ALA A 351 22.32 -24.68 -4.69
C ALA A 351 20.84 -25.12 -4.63
N THR A 352 20.06 -24.80 -5.66
CA THR A 352 18.66 -25.24 -5.76
C THR A 352 18.30 -25.66 -7.18
N SER A 353 17.41 -26.63 -7.32
CA SER A 353 16.87 -27.04 -8.62
C SER A 353 15.38 -27.34 -8.57
N VAL A 354 14.69 -27.00 -9.66
CA VAL A 354 13.25 -27.26 -9.81
C VAL A 354 13.04 -28.39 -10.82
N HIS A 355 12.10 -29.28 -10.54
CA HIS A 355 11.77 -30.47 -11.32
C HIS A 355 10.25 -30.58 -11.47
N PHE A 356 9.75 -30.68 -12.71
CA PHE A 356 8.33 -30.80 -13.01
C PHE A 356 8.02 -32.21 -13.53
N TYR A 357 7.04 -32.86 -12.90
CA TYR A 357 6.58 -34.20 -13.22
C TYR A 357 5.16 -34.17 -13.77
N GLU A 358 4.93 -34.85 -14.89
CA GLU A 358 3.62 -34.94 -15.53
C GLU A 358 3.18 -36.40 -15.67
N LEU A 359 1.87 -36.65 -15.68
CA LEU A 359 1.32 -37.93 -16.15
C LEU A 359 1.41 -38.02 -17.68
N ASN A 360 2.07 -39.07 -18.17
CA ASN A 360 2.06 -39.41 -19.58
C ASN A 360 0.74 -40.08 -20.01
N GLU A 361 0.61 -40.40 -21.31
CA GLU A 361 -0.57 -41.10 -21.87
C GLU A 361 -0.80 -42.50 -21.24
N GLU A 362 0.24 -43.10 -20.67
CA GLU A 362 0.24 -44.41 -20.00
C GLU A 362 -0.04 -44.31 -18.50
N GLN A 363 -0.39 -43.11 -18.00
CA GLN A 363 -0.64 -42.81 -16.58
C GLN A 363 0.56 -43.07 -15.66
N GLN A 364 1.77 -42.89 -16.18
CA GLN A 364 3.02 -42.92 -15.42
C GLN A 364 3.58 -41.52 -15.24
N LEU A 365 4.19 -41.25 -14.09
CA LEU A 365 4.90 -40.01 -13.83
C LEU A 365 6.21 -39.97 -14.63
N VAL A 366 6.40 -38.88 -15.36
CA VAL A 366 7.61 -38.60 -16.11
C VAL A 366 8.12 -37.21 -15.78
N GLU A 367 9.43 -37.07 -15.54
CA GLU A 367 10.07 -35.76 -15.42
C GLU A 367 10.09 -35.10 -16.81
N ARG A 368 9.49 -33.91 -16.91
CA ARG A 368 9.30 -33.19 -18.18
C ARG A 368 10.16 -31.95 -18.30
N TYR A 369 10.54 -31.34 -17.18
CA TYR A 369 11.41 -30.18 -17.14
C TYR A 369 12.20 -30.19 -15.84
N ALA A 370 13.48 -29.84 -15.93
CA ALA A 370 14.30 -29.64 -14.76
C ALA A 370 15.30 -28.51 -15.02
N LYS A 371 15.55 -27.66 -14.02
CA LYS A 371 16.49 -26.54 -14.13
C LYS A 371 17.09 -26.18 -12.78
N THR A 372 18.38 -25.83 -12.76
CA THR A 372 19.02 -25.16 -11.62
C THR A 372 18.40 -23.77 -11.44
N ALA A 373 17.76 -23.52 -10.29
CA ALA A 373 17.05 -22.29 -10.01
C ALA A 373 18.00 -21.19 -9.50
N TYR A 374 18.79 -21.52 -8.47
CA TYR A 374 19.94 -20.76 -8.02
C TYR A 374 21.18 -21.65 -7.98
N GLU A 375 22.30 -21.12 -8.46
CA GLU A 375 23.60 -21.78 -8.31
C GLU A 375 24.09 -21.68 -6.86
N GLN A 376 25.09 -22.52 -6.53
CA GLN A 376 25.79 -22.46 -5.26
C GLN A 376 26.37 -21.04 -5.06
N PRO A 377 26.16 -20.40 -3.88
CA PRO A 377 26.83 -19.16 -3.53
C PRO A 377 28.35 -19.29 -3.69
N GLN A 378 28.99 -18.31 -4.33
CA GLN A 378 30.45 -18.27 -4.41
C GLN A 378 30.99 -17.63 -3.12
N PRO A 379 31.70 -18.38 -2.26
CA PRO A 379 32.16 -17.84 -0.99
C PRO A 379 33.20 -16.74 -1.21
N TYR A 380 33.16 -15.72 -0.36
CA TYR A 380 34.14 -14.64 -0.37
C TYR A 380 35.54 -15.23 -0.08
N PRO A 381 36.59 -14.82 -0.82
CA PRO A 381 37.93 -15.39 -0.67
C PRO A 381 38.63 -14.91 0.61
N VAL A 382 38.17 -15.39 1.77
CA VAL A 382 38.63 -14.97 3.11
C VAL A 382 40.09 -15.32 3.38
N ASP A 383 40.64 -16.36 2.74
CA ASP A 383 42.04 -16.76 2.91
C ASP A 383 43.04 -15.75 2.33
N SER A 384 42.56 -14.83 1.48
CA SER A 384 43.36 -13.73 0.93
C SER A 384 43.43 -12.51 1.85
N LEU A 385 42.64 -12.49 2.94
CA LEU A 385 42.52 -11.34 3.83
C LEU A 385 43.69 -11.27 4.83
N PRO A 386 44.06 -10.07 5.32
CA PRO A 386 45.09 -9.89 6.33
C PRO A 386 44.72 -10.57 7.66
N ALA A 387 45.70 -11.16 8.34
CA ALA A 387 45.53 -11.76 9.68
C ALA A 387 46.02 -10.87 10.83
N ARG A 388 46.54 -9.67 10.51
CA ARG A 388 47.05 -8.71 11.48
C ARG A 388 46.58 -7.32 11.09
N PHE A 389 46.06 -6.60 12.07
CA PHE A 389 45.51 -5.26 11.89
C PHE A 389 46.24 -4.26 12.81
N SER A 390 46.22 -2.98 12.44
CA SER A 390 46.62 -1.87 13.32
C SER A 390 45.67 -1.79 14.51
N THR A 391 46.08 -1.15 15.61
CA THR A 391 45.18 -0.90 16.76
C THR A 391 44.19 0.23 16.49
N THR A 392 44.55 1.15 15.59
CA THR A 392 43.75 2.30 15.19
C THR A 392 43.90 2.53 13.69
N GLU A 393 42.83 2.99 13.04
CA GLU A 393 42.81 3.32 11.62
C GLU A 393 42.19 4.71 11.43
N LYS A 394 42.70 5.45 10.45
CA LYS A 394 42.07 6.70 10.03
C LYS A 394 41.02 6.41 8.97
N ALA A 395 39.78 6.73 9.28
CA ALA A 395 38.67 6.53 8.36
C ALA A 395 37.65 7.67 8.49
N SER A 396 36.97 7.99 7.40
CA SER A 396 35.80 8.86 7.36
C SER A 396 34.55 8.04 7.04
N ILE A 397 33.36 8.60 7.29
CA ILE A 397 32.08 7.93 6.97
C ILE A 397 31.90 7.89 5.45
N TYR A 398 32.11 9.02 4.79
CA TYR A 398 32.14 9.15 3.33
C TYR A 398 33.49 9.68 2.87
N PRO A 399 33.91 9.38 1.62
CA PRO A 399 35.04 10.06 1.00
C PRO A 399 34.86 11.58 1.02
N LYS A 400 35.95 12.32 1.28
CA LYS A 400 35.90 13.78 1.44
C LYS A 400 35.37 14.50 0.20
N GLU A 401 35.73 14.00 -0.97
CA GLU A 401 35.23 14.47 -2.26
C GLU A 401 33.69 14.40 -2.40
N ASP A 402 33.04 13.42 -1.79
CA ASP A 402 31.60 13.18 -1.93
C ASP A 402 30.77 14.17 -1.09
N VAL A 403 31.33 14.65 0.03
CA VAL A 403 30.66 15.63 0.92
C VAL A 403 31.04 17.08 0.63
N THR A 404 32.00 17.33 -0.26
CA THR A 404 32.48 18.69 -0.57
C THR A 404 31.58 19.38 -1.61
N VAL A 405 30.90 20.46 -1.21
CA VAL A 405 29.97 21.22 -2.08
C VAL A 405 30.35 22.69 -2.22
N SER A 406 29.73 23.39 -3.18
CA SER A 406 29.97 24.83 -3.38
C SER A 406 29.18 25.70 -2.39
N LYS A 407 29.69 26.88 -2.03
CA LYS A 407 28.97 27.84 -1.14
C LYS A 407 27.56 28.22 -1.60
N ARG A 408 27.30 28.21 -2.92
CA ARG A 408 25.95 28.45 -3.46
C ARG A 408 25.01 27.29 -3.16
N TYR A 409 25.52 26.07 -3.21
CA TYR A 409 24.79 24.87 -2.85
C TYR A 409 24.45 24.89 -1.37
N GLU A 410 25.41 25.19 -0.49
CA GLU A 410 25.20 25.31 0.96
C GLU A 410 24.13 26.34 1.31
N LYS A 411 24.14 27.51 0.65
CA LYS A 411 23.12 28.54 0.91
C LYS A 411 21.71 28.10 0.52
N PHE A 412 21.58 27.28 -0.53
CA PHE A 412 20.30 26.82 -1.02
C PHE A 412 19.78 25.63 -0.21
N TRP A 413 20.58 24.57 -0.09
CA TRP A 413 20.22 23.30 0.53
C TRP A 413 20.50 23.22 2.03
N GLY A 414 21.54 23.90 2.54
CA GLY A 414 21.98 23.88 3.94
C GLY A 414 23.48 23.63 4.07
N LYS A 415 24.13 24.01 5.18
CA LYS A 415 25.51 23.56 5.51
C LYS A 415 25.48 22.13 6.07
N HIS A 416 24.43 21.80 6.83
CA HIS A 416 24.25 20.53 7.54
C HIS A 416 25.50 20.16 8.37
N TYR A 417 25.79 18.87 8.52
CA TYR A 417 27.01 18.32 9.12
C TYR A 417 27.95 17.65 8.09
N ARG A 418 27.85 17.98 6.80
CA ARG A 418 28.66 17.37 5.71
C ARG A 418 30.15 17.25 6.04
N ASP A 419 30.73 18.31 6.60
CA ASP A 419 32.16 18.35 6.91
C ASP A 419 32.56 17.23 7.90
N LEU A 420 31.67 16.86 8.83
CA LEU A 420 31.90 15.78 9.80
C LEU A 420 31.85 14.40 9.15
N TYR A 421 31.00 14.19 8.14
CA TYR A 421 30.91 12.92 7.43
C TYR A 421 32.16 12.61 6.59
N GLY A 422 32.84 13.65 6.07
CA GLY A 422 34.12 13.53 5.37
C GLY A 422 35.36 13.71 6.23
N LEU A 423 35.19 13.85 7.56
CA LEU A 423 36.30 14.01 8.49
C LEU A 423 36.91 12.65 8.83
N GLU A 424 38.22 12.51 8.64
CA GLU A 424 38.94 11.31 9.10
C GLU A 424 39.06 11.34 10.62
N ILE A 425 38.46 10.35 11.29
CA ILE A 425 38.63 10.11 12.72
C ILE A 425 39.66 9.00 12.93
N ASN A 426 40.41 9.07 14.03
CA ASN A 426 41.28 7.97 14.44
C ASN A 426 40.48 6.96 15.27
N ALA A 427 39.82 6.02 14.59
CA ALA A 427 38.95 5.02 15.21
C ALA A 427 39.74 3.79 15.68
N GLU A 428 39.26 3.15 16.75
CA GLU A 428 39.78 1.86 17.19
C GLU A 428 39.41 0.79 16.16
N VAL A 429 40.39 -0.05 15.81
CA VAL A 429 40.16 -1.16 14.89
C VAL A 429 39.67 -2.35 15.69
N ALA A 430 38.50 -2.88 15.33
CA ALA A 430 37.93 -4.07 15.96
C ALA A 430 37.77 -5.20 14.96
N VAL A 431 38.15 -6.40 15.38
CA VAL A 431 37.86 -7.67 14.71
C VAL A 431 36.78 -8.35 15.56
N ILE A 432 35.69 -8.80 14.94
CA ILE A 432 34.51 -9.24 15.71
C ILE A 432 34.84 -10.44 16.61
N ASP A 433 35.75 -11.31 16.18
CA ASP A 433 36.22 -12.51 16.91
C ASP A 433 36.92 -12.24 18.26
N THR A 434 37.29 -10.99 18.52
CA THR A 434 37.96 -10.55 19.76
C THR A 434 37.21 -9.44 20.49
N LEU A 435 36.28 -8.78 19.80
CA LEU A 435 35.42 -7.75 20.38
C LEU A 435 34.47 -8.39 21.40
N HIS A 436 34.25 -7.75 22.55
CA HIS A 436 33.33 -8.22 23.61
C HIS A 436 33.50 -9.69 24.09
N GLY A 437 34.72 -10.27 23.98
CA GLY A 437 34.97 -11.67 24.37
C GLY A 437 34.90 -12.68 23.21
N GLY A 438 34.58 -12.17 22.02
CA GLY A 438 34.51 -12.87 20.74
C GLY A 438 33.08 -12.98 20.24
N LEU A 439 32.75 -12.17 19.24
CA LEU A 439 31.46 -12.13 18.57
C LEU A 439 31.47 -12.99 17.29
N GLU A 440 30.31 -13.56 16.99
CA GLU A 440 30.03 -14.26 15.74
C GLU A 440 28.90 -13.52 14.98
N VAL A 441 28.86 -13.63 13.65
CA VAL A 441 27.77 -13.06 12.86
C VAL A 441 26.60 -14.03 12.88
N GLU A 442 25.48 -13.62 13.47
CA GLU A 442 24.24 -14.40 13.45
C GLU A 442 23.50 -14.18 12.12
N ARG A 443 23.22 -12.91 11.77
CA ARG A 443 22.49 -12.57 10.54
C ARG A 443 22.72 -11.14 10.06
N ALA A 444 22.33 -10.87 8.82
CA ALA A 444 22.25 -9.51 8.32
C ALA A 444 21.05 -8.77 8.96
N GLY A 445 21.25 -7.52 9.39
CA GLY A 445 20.19 -6.68 9.96
C GLY A 445 19.94 -5.38 9.17
N GLY A 446 19.05 -4.53 9.68
CA GLY A 446 18.87 -3.14 9.22
C GLY A 446 17.71 -2.96 8.23
N GLY A 447 17.06 -1.78 8.28
CA GLY A 447 15.98 -1.36 7.38
C GLY A 447 16.45 -0.75 6.05
N HIS A 448 15.55 -0.13 5.29
CA HIS A 448 15.76 0.36 3.91
C HIS A 448 16.91 1.37 3.67
N GLN A 449 17.65 1.79 4.70
CA GLN A 449 18.66 2.86 4.62
C GLN A 449 20.04 2.49 5.20
N THR A 450 20.15 1.45 6.04
CA THR A 450 21.37 1.18 6.82
C THR A 450 21.80 -0.28 6.69
N GLN A 451 23.06 -0.50 6.33
CA GLN A 451 23.67 -1.84 6.36
C GLN A 451 24.09 -2.19 7.79
N SER A 452 23.49 -3.21 8.39
CA SER A 452 23.90 -3.70 9.71
C SER A 452 24.02 -5.22 9.78
N LEU A 453 24.74 -5.71 10.78
CA LEU A 453 24.79 -7.13 11.17
C LEU A 453 24.28 -7.28 12.59
N ARG A 454 23.64 -8.41 12.86
CA ARG A 454 23.36 -8.90 14.20
C ARG A 454 24.48 -9.86 14.58
N LEU A 455 25.06 -9.63 15.74
CA LEU A 455 26.21 -10.33 16.26
C LEU A 455 25.84 -10.95 17.60
N VAL A 456 26.38 -12.12 17.91
CA VAL A 456 26.16 -12.82 19.18
C VAL A 456 27.50 -13.09 19.85
N ASP A 457 27.55 -13.03 21.17
CA ASP A 457 28.71 -13.47 21.94
C ASP A 457 28.57 -14.91 22.46
N LYS A 458 29.56 -15.40 23.22
CA LYS A 458 29.57 -16.79 23.73
C LYS A 458 28.61 -17.05 24.88
N GLU A 459 28.04 -16.00 25.45
CA GLU A 459 26.99 -16.03 26.45
C GLU A 459 25.62 -15.78 25.80
N ASP A 460 25.54 -15.97 24.47
CA ASP A 460 24.38 -15.71 23.59
C ASP A 460 23.87 -14.27 23.56
N ARG A 461 24.56 -13.33 24.22
CA ARG A 461 24.17 -11.92 24.23
C ARG A 461 24.32 -11.28 22.86
N GLU A 462 23.36 -10.44 22.55
CA GLU A 462 23.22 -9.87 21.22
C GLU A 462 23.70 -8.43 21.02
N TYR A 463 24.31 -8.15 19.88
CA TYR A 463 24.81 -6.84 19.49
C TYR A 463 24.40 -6.48 18.06
N ASN A 464 24.11 -5.20 17.84
CA ASN A 464 23.90 -4.63 16.52
C ASN A 464 25.16 -3.89 16.05
N MET A 465 25.71 -4.29 14.90
CA MET A 465 26.79 -3.59 14.21
C MET A 465 26.22 -2.80 13.03
N ARG A 466 26.03 -1.49 13.18
CA ARG A 466 25.36 -0.59 12.22
C ARG A 466 26.35 0.32 11.52
N ALA A 467 26.35 0.34 10.19
CA ALA A 467 27.22 1.24 9.45
C ALA A 467 26.81 2.70 9.72
N LEU A 468 27.79 3.58 9.95
CA LEU A 468 27.52 5.02 10.06
C LEU A 468 27.15 5.64 8.70
N ALA A 469 27.62 5.03 7.62
CA ALA A 469 27.27 5.42 6.26
C ALA A 469 25.87 4.88 5.91
N LYS A 470 24.96 5.79 5.53
CA LYS A 470 23.63 5.46 5.00
C LYS A 470 23.69 5.26 3.48
N ASP A 471 22.84 4.37 2.97
CA ASP A 471 22.72 4.09 1.54
C ASP A 471 21.53 4.85 0.92
N PRO A 472 21.78 5.90 0.11
CA PRO A 472 20.73 6.68 -0.54
C PRO A 472 20.01 5.93 -1.66
N PHE A 473 20.64 4.91 -2.24
CA PHE A 473 20.06 4.16 -3.37
C PHE A 473 18.99 3.21 -2.88
N SER A 474 19.18 2.60 -1.71
CA SER A 474 18.19 1.73 -1.07
C SER A 474 16.89 2.49 -0.72
N PHE A 475 16.97 3.74 -0.26
CA PHE A 475 15.80 4.60 -0.02
C PHE A 475 15.07 5.04 -1.30
N LEU A 476 15.80 5.31 -2.38
CA LEU A 476 15.21 5.68 -3.67
C LEU A 476 14.48 4.51 -4.35
N LYS A 477 14.97 3.27 -4.14
CA LYS A 477 14.31 2.04 -4.62
C LYS A 477 12.96 1.85 -3.94
N SER A 478 12.86 2.07 -2.62
CA SER A 478 11.61 1.86 -1.87
C SER A 478 10.53 2.94 -2.10
N SER A 479 10.90 4.10 -2.67
CA SER A 479 10.02 5.27 -2.80
C SER A 479 9.25 5.36 -4.14
N GLY A 480 9.05 4.26 -4.86
CA GLY A 480 8.19 4.22 -6.06
C GLY A 480 8.91 4.36 -7.41
N TYR A 481 10.22 4.08 -7.45
CA TYR A 481 11.00 3.97 -8.69
C TYR A 481 11.33 2.51 -9.06
N ASP A 482 10.45 1.61 -8.62
CA ASP A 482 10.54 0.15 -8.52
C ASP A 482 10.89 -0.61 -9.83
N ASN A 483 10.87 0.06 -11.00
CA ASN A 483 11.21 -0.54 -12.30
C ASN A 483 12.53 -0.03 -12.89
N LEU A 484 13.30 0.73 -12.12
CA LEU A 484 14.58 1.28 -12.54
C LEU A 484 15.65 0.76 -11.60
N ASP A 485 16.73 0.23 -12.19
CA ASP A 485 17.98 0.03 -11.48
C ASP A 485 18.42 1.38 -10.88
N ALA A 486 18.19 1.53 -9.57
CA ALA A 486 18.35 2.82 -8.94
C ALA A 486 19.80 3.29 -8.94
N GLU A 487 20.75 2.38 -8.91
CA GLU A 487 22.16 2.73 -9.02
C GLU A 487 22.43 3.32 -10.41
N THR A 488 21.98 2.66 -11.48
CA THR A 488 22.15 3.14 -12.85
C THR A 488 21.46 4.50 -13.10
N TYR A 489 20.20 4.67 -12.65
CA TYR A 489 19.38 5.83 -13.00
C TYR A 489 19.50 7.00 -12.01
N PHE A 490 19.86 6.77 -10.74
CA PHE A 490 20.01 7.82 -9.75
C PHE A 490 21.46 8.16 -9.40
N SER A 491 22.46 7.30 -9.70
CA SER A 491 23.86 7.63 -9.40
C SER A 491 24.29 8.94 -10.07
N GLY A 492 24.77 9.92 -9.30
CA GLY A 492 25.14 11.24 -9.80
C GLY A 492 23.96 12.16 -10.20
N THR A 493 22.72 11.82 -9.83
CA THR A 493 21.56 12.74 -9.93
C THR A 493 21.49 13.65 -8.70
N ILE A 494 20.85 14.82 -8.84
CA ILE A 494 20.60 15.74 -7.72
C ILE A 494 19.75 15.05 -6.63
N PRO A 495 18.74 14.18 -6.87
CA PRO A 495 18.02 13.48 -5.80
C PRO A 495 18.86 12.51 -5.00
N ALA A 496 19.69 11.65 -5.63
CA ALA A 496 20.62 10.81 -4.87
C ALA A 496 21.56 11.67 -4.03
N ARG A 497 22.12 12.72 -4.64
CA ARG A 497 22.96 13.69 -3.91
C ARG A 497 22.18 14.46 -2.85
N ILE A 498 20.90 14.79 -3.05
CA ILE A 498 20.02 15.47 -2.08
C ILE A 498 19.71 14.51 -0.93
N ILE A 499 19.57 13.20 -1.19
CA ILE A 499 19.24 12.21 -0.16
C ILE A 499 20.48 11.89 0.67
N GLU A 500 21.65 11.72 0.04
CA GLU A 500 22.95 11.72 0.73
C GLU A 500 23.11 12.98 1.56
N ASP A 501 22.85 14.13 0.96
CA ASP A 501 22.92 15.44 1.60
C ASP A 501 21.93 15.57 2.76
N PHE A 502 20.72 15.03 2.60
CA PHE A 502 19.70 14.97 3.62
C PHE A 502 20.15 14.12 4.80
N TYR A 503 20.79 12.96 4.57
CA TYR A 503 21.37 12.16 5.64
C TYR A 503 22.47 12.89 6.39
N THR A 504 23.18 13.84 5.74
CA THR A 504 24.16 14.68 6.45
C THR A 504 23.55 15.73 7.36
N ALA A 505 22.22 15.89 7.39
CA ALA A 505 21.54 16.80 8.31
C ALA A 505 21.49 16.28 9.74
N SER A 506 21.53 14.96 9.97
CA SER A 506 21.63 14.39 11.31
C SER A 506 23.08 14.33 11.78
N HIS A 507 23.31 14.41 13.09
CA HIS A 507 24.67 14.46 13.62
C HIS A 507 25.30 13.05 13.61
N PRO A 508 26.38 12.78 12.84
CA PRO A 508 26.86 11.42 12.57
C PRO A 508 27.32 10.65 13.82
N TYR A 509 27.70 11.38 14.87
CA TYR A 509 28.20 10.83 16.11
C TYR A 509 27.23 11.10 17.30
N GLY A 510 26.09 11.75 17.07
CA GLY A 510 25.24 12.30 18.14
C GLY A 510 24.81 11.27 19.18
N ALA A 511 24.55 10.03 18.75
CA ALA A 511 24.19 8.89 19.58
C ALA A 511 25.20 8.58 20.70
N PHE A 512 26.49 8.90 20.53
CA PHE A 512 27.53 8.60 21.53
C PHE A 512 27.46 9.48 22.78
N ALA A 513 26.80 10.64 22.72
CA ALA A 513 26.57 11.49 23.89
C ALA A 513 25.38 11.02 24.74
N ILE A 514 24.49 10.20 24.17
CA ILE A 514 23.22 9.80 24.76
C ILE A 514 23.37 8.98 26.04
N PRO A 515 24.26 7.96 26.15
CA PRO A 515 24.27 7.07 27.31
C PRO A 515 24.46 7.83 28.63
N ARG A 516 25.39 8.78 28.66
CA ARG A 516 25.66 9.62 29.83
C ARG A 516 24.48 10.53 30.18
N LEU A 517 23.81 11.09 29.17
CA LEU A 517 22.64 11.94 29.37
C LEU A 517 21.43 11.13 29.84
N ALA A 518 21.19 9.96 29.24
CA ALA A 518 20.09 9.06 29.58
C ALA A 518 20.26 8.48 30.99
N GLY A 519 21.49 8.06 31.35
CA GLY A 519 21.80 7.60 32.71
C GLY A 519 21.58 8.69 33.76
N ALA A 520 21.94 9.94 33.47
CA ALA A 520 21.64 11.06 34.36
C ALA A 520 20.13 11.40 34.42
N ALA A 521 19.37 11.11 33.37
CA ALA A 521 17.92 11.20 33.36
C ALA A 521 17.21 9.97 33.97
N ASN A 522 17.95 8.99 34.51
CA ASN A 522 17.42 7.72 35.01
C ASN A 522 16.51 7.02 33.99
N LEU A 523 17.06 6.76 32.80
CA LEU A 523 16.40 6.05 31.71
C LEU A 523 17.22 4.82 31.32
N ASN A 524 16.55 3.73 30.97
CA ASN A 524 17.17 2.61 30.29
C ASN A 524 17.80 3.08 28.96
N HIS A 525 19.00 2.60 28.65
CA HIS A 525 19.73 3.02 27.46
C HIS A 525 20.79 2.00 27.05
N THR A 526 21.15 2.04 25.78
CA THR A 526 22.25 1.27 25.22
C THR A 526 23.56 2.06 25.25
N HIS A 527 24.70 1.39 25.01
CA HIS A 527 26.04 1.97 25.09
C HIS A 527 26.78 1.87 23.74
N PRO A 528 26.34 2.60 22.70
CA PRO A 528 26.97 2.55 21.39
C PRO A 528 28.44 2.97 21.46
N LYS A 529 29.29 2.29 20.69
CA LYS A 529 30.69 2.66 20.46
C LYS A 529 31.05 2.59 18.98
N VAL A 530 31.95 3.49 18.56
CA VAL A 530 32.42 3.54 17.18
C VAL A 530 33.68 2.69 17.00
N PHE A 531 33.69 1.87 15.95
CA PHE A 531 34.84 1.06 15.56
C PHE A 531 35.07 1.13 14.06
N TYR A 532 36.32 0.98 13.64
CA TYR A 532 36.64 0.63 12.26
C TYR A 532 36.72 -0.89 12.14
N ILE A 533 35.87 -1.47 11.29
CA ILE A 533 35.83 -2.91 11.06
C ILE A 533 36.54 -3.21 9.74
N PRO A 534 37.76 -3.80 9.75
CA PRO A 534 38.46 -4.16 8.53
C PRO A 534 37.84 -5.41 7.92
N LYS A 535 38.13 -5.68 6.65
CA LYS A 535 37.85 -7.01 6.06
C LYS A 535 38.68 -8.07 6.79
N HIS A 536 38.02 -9.09 7.34
CA HIS A 536 38.65 -10.15 8.12
C HIS A 536 37.88 -11.46 8.01
N LYS A 537 38.54 -12.57 8.37
CA LYS A 537 38.02 -13.93 8.13
C LYS A 537 36.64 -14.19 8.75
N MET A 538 36.39 -13.70 9.97
CA MET A 538 35.15 -13.98 10.72
C MET A 538 33.90 -13.32 10.10
N LEU A 539 34.05 -12.29 9.26
CA LEU A 539 32.92 -11.73 8.51
C LEU A 539 32.43 -12.65 7.38
N GLY A 540 33.18 -13.69 6.99
CA GLY A 540 32.77 -14.58 5.91
C GLY A 540 32.39 -13.83 4.63
N ASP A 541 31.21 -14.13 4.09
CA ASP A 541 30.67 -13.50 2.89
C ASP A 541 30.26 -12.03 3.11
N PHE A 542 29.97 -11.64 4.35
CA PHE A 542 29.69 -10.25 4.71
C PHE A 542 30.89 -9.32 4.50
N ASN A 543 32.09 -9.83 4.21
CA ASN A 543 33.23 -8.98 3.82
C ASN A 543 32.99 -8.16 2.55
N GLU A 544 32.11 -8.60 1.64
CA GLU A 544 31.78 -7.86 0.43
C GLU A 544 31.13 -6.52 0.78
N THR A 545 30.13 -6.58 1.67
CA THR A 545 29.26 -5.45 2.00
C THR A 545 29.53 -4.83 3.36
N HIS A 546 30.28 -5.44 4.28
CA HIS A 546 30.49 -4.93 5.64
C HIS A 546 31.95 -4.66 6.05
N GLY A 547 32.93 -4.94 5.19
CA GLY A 547 34.32 -4.68 5.53
C GLY A 547 34.79 -3.26 5.22
N ASN A 548 35.88 -2.85 5.90
CA ASN A 548 36.66 -1.62 5.70
C ASN A 548 35.88 -0.31 5.87
N ARG A 549 35.13 -0.15 6.96
CA ARG A 549 34.40 1.10 7.25
C ARG A 549 34.10 1.29 8.74
N LEU A 550 33.54 2.46 9.05
CA LEU A 550 33.12 2.82 10.41
C LEU A 550 31.74 2.24 10.74
N TYR A 551 31.67 1.59 11.90
CA TYR A 551 30.47 1.02 12.48
C TYR A 551 30.22 1.56 13.88
N MET A 552 28.95 1.70 14.21
CA MET A 552 28.46 1.75 15.58
C MET A 552 28.12 0.32 16.01
N VAL A 553 28.79 -0.19 17.05
CA VAL A 553 28.43 -1.44 17.71
C VAL A 553 27.71 -1.10 19.00
N VAL A 554 26.54 -1.70 19.21
CA VAL A 554 25.64 -1.39 20.33
C VAL A 554 24.90 -2.65 20.76
N GLU A 555 24.59 -2.76 22.04
CA GLU A 555 23.81 -3.87 22.58
C GLU A 555 22.40 -3.88 21.97
N LYS A 556 21.86 -5.06 21.69
CA LYS A 556 20.43 -5.21 21.43
C LYS A 556 19.72 -5.33 22.79
N PRO A 557 18.67 -4.55 23.07
CA PRO A 557 17.80 -4.84 24.20
C PRO A 557 17.20 -6.24 24.06
N ASP A 558 17.57 -7.12 24.99
CA ASP A 558 17.15 -8.52 25.15
C ASP A 558 17.23 -8.90 26.63
N ASP A 559 16.58 -10.02 26.95
CA ASP A 559 16.55 -10.68 28.26
C ASP A 559 17.96 -11.02 28.78
N ASP A 560 18.86 -11.40 27.88
CA ASP A 560 20.27 -11.72 28.19
C ASP A 560 21.06 -10.55 28.82
N PHE A 561 20.58 -9.31 28.71
CA PHE A 561 21.19 -8.11 29.29
C PHE A 561 20.50 -7.66 30.59
N ASN A 562 20.49 -8.55 31.59
CA ASN A 562 19.77 -8.38 32.86
C ASN A 562 20.46 -7.51 33.94
N GLY A 563 21.57 -6.82 33.65
CA GLY A 563 22.28 -6.01 34.64
C GLY A 563 21.52 -4.76 35.12
N GLU A 564 21.72 -4.33 36.38
CA GLU A 564 21.12 -3.12 37.00
C GLU A 564 21.30 -1.84 36.15
N HIS A 565 22.42 -1.74 35.43
CA HIS A 565 22.82 -0.59 34.61
C HIS A 565 22.52 -0.77 33.11
N MET A 566 21.88 -1.88 32.73
CA MET A 566 21.48 -2.18 31.35
C MET A 566 19.97 -2.00 31.23
N PHE A 567 19.22 -3.10 31.37
CA PHE A 567 17.77 -3.10 31.28
C PHE A 567 17.11 -3.50 32.62
N GLY A 568 17.91 -3.51 33.70
CA GLY A 568 17.49 -3.44 35.09
C GLY A 568 16.78 -4.69 35.62
N PHE A 569 17.42 -5.85 35.58
CA PHE A 569 16.84 -7.11 36.09
C PHE A 569 15.46 -7.39 35.49
N ASN A 570 15.38 -7.34 34.16
CA ASN A 570 14.18 -7.77 33.45
C ASN A 570 14.07 -9.30 33.48
N ASP A 571 12.83 -9.79 33.43
CA ASP A 571 12.54 -11.20 33.23
C ASP A 571 12.52 -11.54 31.74
N ASP A 572 11.98 -10.64 30.91
CA ASP A 572 12.01 -10.70 29.44
C ASP A 572 12.03 -9.28 28.81
N VAL A 573 12.24 -9.17 27.50
CA VAL A 573 12.20 -7.92 26.73
C VAL A 573 11.35 -8.05 25.46
N GLU A 574 10.19 -7.40 25.50
CA GLU A 574 9.17 -7.50 24.45
C GLU A 574 9.26 -6.42 23.37
N SER A 575 8.70 -6.73 22.19
CA SER A 575 8.44 -5.73 21.16
C SER A 575 7.20 -4.89 21.48
N THR A 576 6.98 -3.80 20.73
CA THR A 576 5.77 -2.98 20.93
C THR A 576 4.50 -3.71 20.49
N ALA A 577 4.60 -4.64 19.54
CA ALA A 577 3.47 -5.46 19.11
C ALA A 577 3.08 -6.44 20.22
N ASP A 578 4.06 -7.16 20.77
CA ASP A 578 3.86 -8.11 21.87
C ASP A 578 3.35 -7.39 23.14
N LEU A 579 3.84 -6.18 23.42
CA LEU A 579 3.26 -5.34 24.47
C LEU A 579 1.77 -5.06 24.25
N PHE A 580 1.37 -4.70 23.02
CA PHE A 580 -0.03 -4.40 22.74
C PHE A 580 -0.93 -5.62 22.89
N GLU A 581 -0.44 -6.81 22.60
CA GLU A 581 -1.11 -8.08 22.86
C GLU A 581 -1.23 -8.33 24.37
N ALA A 582 -0.11 -8.29 25.09
CA ALA A 582 -0.08 -8.54 26.53
C ALA A 582 -1.02 -7.64 27.34
N ILE A 583 -1.02 -6.32 27.08
CA ILE A 583 -1.88 -5.36 27.81
C ILE A 583 -3.36 -5.45 27.45
N ARG A 584 -3.71 -6.14 26.36
CA ARG A 584 -5.10 -6.44 26.00
C ARG A 584 -5.55 -7.75 26.61
N GLU A 585 -4.69 -8.76 26.65
CA GLU A 585 -5.04 -10.10 27.16
C GLU A 585 -5.35 -10.11 28.66
N ASP A 586 -4.61 -9.36 29.50
CA ASP A 586 -4.79 -9.39 30.95
C ASP A 586 -4.61 -8.03 31.62
N GLU A 587 -5.50 -7.70 32.56
CA GLU A 587 -5.46 -6.46 33.33
C GLU A 587 -4.23 -6.31 34.24
N LYS A 588 -3.51 -7.41 34.51
CA LYS A 588 -2.26 -7.45 35.27
C LYS A 588 -1.05 -6.98 34.47
N ASN A 589 -1.17 -6.87 33.14
CA ASN A 589 -0.10 -6.40 32.27
C ASN A 589 -0.18 -4.88 32.12
N GLN A 590 0.83 -4.13 32.60
CA GLN A 590 0.76 -2.67 32.69
C GLN A 590 2.01 -1.98 32.20
N VAL A 591 1.83 -0.81 31.58
CA VAL A 591 2.93 0.06 31.17
C VAL A 591 3.31 1.00 32.31
N GLU A 592 4.60 1.10 32.61
CA GLU A 592 5.14 2.13 33.50
C GLU A 592 5.16 3.50 32.79
N GLU A 593 4.00 4.17 32.79
CA GLU A 593 3.77 5.41 32.05
C GLU A 593 4.73 6.54 32.46
N GLN A 594 5.21 6.60 33.71
CA GLN A 594 6.10 7.69 34.17
C GLN A 594 7.49 7.59 33.54
N ASP A 595 8.03 6.38 33.40
CA ASP A 595 9.32 6.17 32.76
C ASP A 595 9.23 6.42 31.25
N TYR A 596 8.11 6.02 30.62
CA TYR A 596 7.85 6.36 29.22
C TYR A 596 7.76 7.89 29.00
N ILE A 597 6.98 8.62 29.81
CA ILE A 597 6.91 10.09 29.75
C ILE A 597 8.30 10.71 29.92
N ARG A 598 9.10 10.23 30.88
CA ARG A 598 10.46 10.75 31.10
C ARG A 598 11.34 10.52 29.86
N ALA A 599 11.24 9.36 29.21
CA ALA A 599 11.93 9.08 27.97
C ALA A 599 11.48 10.02 26.83
N ARG A 600 10.17 10.29 26.70
CA ARG A 600 9.63 11.21 25.69
C ARG A 600 10.06 12.66 25.90
N VAL A 601 10.05 13.13 27.15
CA VAL A 601 10.56 14.47 27.50
C VAL A 601 12.06 14.56 27.21
N PHE A 602 12.82 13.49 27.47
CA PHE A 602 14.24 13.40 27.12
C PHE A 602 14.48 13.47 25.60
N ASP A 603 13.64 12.81 24.81
CA ASP A 603 13.73 12.88 23.34
C ASP A 603 13.51 14.30 22.82
N MET A 604 12.58 15.07 23.41
CA MET A 604 12.42 16.49 23.09
C MET A 604 13.67 17.31 23.47
N LEU A 605 14.31 17.00 24.60
CA LEU A 605 15.55 17.64 25.02
C LEU A 605 16.68 17.41 24.00
N VAL A 606 16.90 16.16 23.55
CA VAL A 606 17.96 15.84 22.58
C VAL A 606 17.54 16.09 21.13
N GLY A 607 16.26 16.40 20.91
CA GLY A 607 15.70 16.74 19.61
C GLY A 607 15.62 15.55 18.68
N ASP A 608 15.28 14.38 19.21
CA ASP A 608 15.05 13.18 18.41
C ASP A 608 13.61 13.13 17.89
N TRP A 609 13.47 13.29 16.58
CA TRP A 609 12.19 13.39 15.91
C TRP A 609 11.69 12.05 15.35
N ASP A 610 12.53 11.01 15.34
CA ASP A 610 12.24 9.71 14.73
C ASP A 610 11.97 8.65 15.81
N ARG A 611 10.72 8.65 16.28
CA ARG A 611 10.27 7.88 17.45
C ARG A 611 9.04 7.04 17.15
N HIS A 612 9.17 6.15 16.17
CA HIS A 612 8.16 5.14 15.82
C HIS A 612 8.27 3.88 16.70
N GLU A 613 7.33 2.96 16.57
CA GLU A 613 7.16 1.78 17.44
C GLU A 613 8.40 0.86 17.54
N ASP A 614 9.16 0.68 16.44
CA ASP A 614 10.40 -0.12 16.44
C ASP A 614 11.58 0.50 17.21
N GLN A 615 11.46 1.76 17.60
CA GLN A 615 12.47 2.49 18.39
C GLN A 615 12.33 2.21 19.90
N TRP A 616 11.39 1.34 20.27
CA TRP A 616 11.11 0.94 21.64
C TRP A 616 11.21 -0.58 21.80
N ARG A 617 11.64 -0.97 22.99
CA ARG A 617 11.52 -2.31 23.56
C ARG A 617 11.01 -2.19 24.99
N TRP A 618 10.49 -3.26 25.55
CA TRP A 618 9.78 -3.21 26.83
C TRP A 618 10.32 -4.28 27.76
N ALA A 619 11.04 -3.87 28.81
CA ALA A 619 11.48 -4.82 29.83
C ALA A 619 10.29 -5.20 30.71
N GLU A 620 10.07 -6.50 30.86
CA GLU A 620 9.10 -7.06 31.79
C GLU A 620 9.68 -7.15 33.20
N ARG A 621 8.85 -6.82 34.19
CA ARG A 621 9.14 -7.05 35.61
C ARG A 621 7.88 -7.47 36.33
N GLU A 622 7.87 -8.69 36.83
CA GLU A 622 6.81 -9.18 37.70
C GLU A 622 7.01 -8.70 39.14
N ASP A 623 5.95 -8.22 39.77
CA ASP A 623 5.95 -7.89 41.21
C ASP A 623 5.42 -9.04 42.09
N ASP A 624 5.48 -8.86 43.41
CA ASP A 624 5.07 -9.90 44.39
C ASP A 624 3.58 -10.29 44.31
N ASP A 625 2.74 -9.50 43.61
CA ASP A 625 1.28 -9.72 43.45
C ASP A 625 0.94 -10.29 42.04
N ASP A 626 1.93 -10.83 41.32
CA ASP A 626 1.84 -11.35 39.95
C ASP A 626 1.31 -10.28 38.96
N VAL A 627 1.74 -9.02 39.09
CA VAL A 627 1.48 -7.91 38.13
C VAL A 627 2.75 -7.68 37.31
N VAL A 628 2.63 -7.72 35.98
CA VAL A 628 3.76 -7.53 35.06
C VAL A 628 3.82 -6.07 34.62
N ASN A 629 4.92 -5.41 34.95
CA ASN A 629 5.17 -4.02 34.59
C ASN A 629 6.16 -3.92 33.42
N PHE A 630 5.71 -3.35 32.32
CA PHE A 630 6.46 -3.08 31.10
C PHE A 630 7.15 -1.72 31.17
N ILE A 631 8.47 -1.73 31.16
CA ILE A 631 9.32 -0.54 31.30
C ILE A 631 9.98 -0.22 29.96
N ALA A 632 9.80 1.02 29.51
CA ALA A 632 10.31 1.46 28.22
C ALA A 632 11.85 1.42 28.13
N ILE A 633 12.36 0.83 27.05
CA ILE A 633 13.76 0.83 26.63
C ILE A 633 13.84 1.52 25.27
N PRO A 634 14.16 2.82 25.25
CA PRO A 634 14.40 3.54 24.00
C PRO A 634 15.69 3.03 23.36
N ARG A 635 15.66 2.72 22.07
CA ARG A 635 16.84 2.37 21.27
C ARG A 635 17.05 3.33 20.11
N ASP A 636 18.19 3.20 19.45
CA ASP A 636 18.50 3.82 18.15
C ASP A 636 18.21 5.34 18.06
N ARG A 637 18.96 6.08 18.90
CA ARG A 637 18.95 7.55 18.93
C ARG A 637 19.92 8.19 17.91
N ASP A 638 19.84 7.79 16.64
CA ASP A 638 20.74 8.27 15.58
C ASP A 638 20.28 9.58 14.89
N GLN A 639 19.03 10.02 15.16
CA GLN A 639 18.43 11.25 14.63
C GLN A 639 18.50 12.46 15.59
N VAL A 640 19.37 12.41 16.61
CA VAL A 640 19.56 13.53 17.54
C VAL A 640 20.34 14.70 16.93
N PHE A 641 20.10 15.91 17.46
CA PHE A 641 20.82 17.14 17.08
C PHE A 641 20.75 17.51 15.59
N SER A 642 19.68 17.17 14.87
CA SER A 642 19.53 17.44 13.43
C SER A 642 19.64 18.92 13.04
N LYS A 643 20.11 19.18 11.82
CA LYS A 643 20.41 20.51 11.26
C LYS A 643 19.95 20.62 9.82
N PHE A 644 18.64 20.72 9.62
CA PHE A 644 18.04 21.04 8.33
C PHE A 644 18.07 22.55 8.06
N ASP A 645 19.28 23.10 7.87
CA ASP A 645 19.49 24.49 7.49
C ASP A 645 19.36 24.65 5.97
N GLY A 646 19.22 25.87 5.45
CA GLY A 646 19.02 26.11 4.02
C GLY A 646 17.79 26.94 3.67
N SER A 647 17.92 27.76 2.63
CA SER A 647 16.82 28.65 2.21
C SER A 647 15.66 27.91 1.56
N PHE A 648 15.92 26.78 0.89
CA PHE A 648 14.89 25.95 0.27
C PHE A 648 14.01 25.25 1.31
N ILE A 649 14.61 24.54 2.27
CA ILE A 649 13.87 23.85 3.34
C ILE A 649 13.02 24.83 4.16
N LYS A 650 13.58 25.98 4.54
CA LYS A 650 12.82 27.05 5.21
C LYS A 650 11.64 27.58 4.39
N THR A 651 11.77 27.62 3.07
CA THR A 651 10.69 28.00 2.17
C THR A 651 9.62 26.90 2.13
N LEU A 652 10.01 25.63 2.01
CA LEU A 652 9.09 24.50 2.08
C LEU A 652 8.31 24.51 3.38
N GLN A 653 8.95 24.66 4.54
CA GLN A 653 8.29 24.72 5.86
C GLN A 653 7.23 25.82 5.96
N LYS A 654 7.41 26.92 5.23
CA LYS A 654 6.44 28.02 5.18
C LYS A 654 5.18 27.66 4.40
N PHE A 655 5.30 26.90 3.30
CA PHE A 655 4.20 26.58 2.39
C PHE A 655 3.64 25.16 2.55
N MET A 656 4.42 24.24 3.13
CA MET A 656 4.15 22.82 3.29
C MET A 656 4.36 22.43 4.77
N PRO A 657 3.30 22.51 5.60
CA PRO A 657 3.40 22.20 7.02
C PRO A 657 3.97 20.81 7.35
N GLY A 658 3.82 19.81 6.47
CA GLY A 658 4.40 18.47 6.65
C GLY A 658 5.93 18.48 6.73
N THR A 659 6.62 19.42 6.07
CA THR A 659 8.09 19.52 6.10
C THR A 659 8.66 20.15 7.37
N ARG A 660 7.81 20.50 8.34
CA ARG A 660 8.20 21.15 9.60
C ARG A 660 8.77 20.20 10.65
N GLU A 661 8.63 18.89 10.44
CA GLU A 661 9.36 17.86 11.19
C GLU A 661 10.88 18.02 11.03
N LEU A 662 11.33 18.47 9.86
CA LEU A 662 12.73 18.70 9.49
C LEU A 662 13.29 19.99 10.12
N GLY A 663 13.36 20.04 11.44
CA GLY A 663 13.79 21.21 12.21
C GLY A 663 15.31 21.36 12.32
N ASN A 664 15.75 22.56 12.73
CA ASN A 664 17.12 22.72 13.24
C ASN A 664 17.11 22.55 14.75
N TYR A 665 18.07 21.80 15.29
CA TYR A 665 18.32 21.73 16.72
C TYR A 665 18.76 23.10 17.25
N GLY A 666 18.34 23.43 18.47
CA GLY A 666 18.60 24.72 19.10
C GLY A 666 17.87 24.85 20.44
N PRO A 667 17.83 26.05 21.05
CA PRO A 667 17.21 26.28 22.36
C PRO A 667 15.70 25.99 22.47
N ASP A 668 15.00 25.85 21.34
CA ASP A 668 13.56 25.60 21.28
C ASP A 668 13.21 24.61 20.17
N ILE A 669 11.99 24.07 20.20
CA ILE A 669 11.36 23.32 19.11
C ILE A 669 10.20 24.17 18.57
N GLU A 670 10.45 24.90 17.48
CA GLU A 670 9.45 25.87 16.94
C GLU A 670 8.12 25.16 16.61
N PHE A 671 8.18 23.99 15.96
CA PHE A 671 7.03 23.23 15.49
C PHE A 671 6.88 21.89 16.22
N VAL A 672 6.70 21.93 17.55
CA VAL A 672 6.64 20.70 18.38
C VAL A 672 5.57 19.70 17.93
N GLU A 673 4.40 20.18 17.47
CA GLU A 673 3.34 19.30 16.93
C GLU A 673 3.83 18.47 15.75
N LYS A 674 4.67 19.05 14.87
CA LYS A 674 5.20 18.39 13.67
C LYS A 674 6.47 17.58 13.95
N PHE A 675 7.26 18.00 14.94
CA PHE A 675 8.38 17.24 15.45
C PHE A 675 7.95 15.90 16.09
N SER A 676 6.75 15.85 16.69
CA SER A 676 6.26 14.65 17.39
C SER A 676 5.33 13.75 16.56
N GLU A 677 5.25 13.93 15.23
CA GLU A 677 4.31 13.18 14.39
C GLU A 677 4.59 11.67 14.37
N SER A 678 5.85 11.23 14.46
CA SER A 678 6.19 9.80 14.49
C SER A 678 5.84 9.12 15.81
N ALA A 679 5.70 9.88 16.90
CA ALA A 679 5.59 9.36 18.26
C ALA A 679 4.17 9.44 18.82
N ILE A 680 3.40 10.43 18.36
CA ILE A 680 2.13 10.80 19.00
C ILE A 680 1.08 9.69 19.00
N ASN A 681 1.14 8.77 18.03
CA ASN A 681 0.21 7.64 17.96
C ASN A 681 0.51 6.64 19.09
N LEU A 682 1.77 6.22 19.22
CA LEU A 682 2.23 5.39 20.32
C LEU A 682 2.03 6.07 21.68
N ASP A 683 2.34 7.37 21.78
CA ASP A 683 2.12 8.16 23.00
C ASP A 683 0.64 8.06 23.45
N ARG A 684 -0.32 8.11 22.52
CA ARG A 684 -1.76 8.01 22.81
C ARG A 684 -2.23 6.57 23.07
N ALA A 685 -1.62 5.59 22.40
CA ALA A 685 -1.93 4.18 22.56
C ALA A 685 -1.56 3.63 23.95
N LEU A 686 -0.52 4.21 24.58
CA LEU A 686 0.02 3.77 25.87
C LEU A 686 -0.46 4.61 27.06
N LEU A 687 -0.53 5.93 26.92
CA LEU A 687 -0.71 6.85 28.05
C LEU A 687 -2.18 7.07 28.41
N GLN A 688 -2.77 6.11 29.13
CA GLN A 688 -4.19 6.11 29.50
C GLN A 688 -4.45 6.71 30.89
N LYS A 689 -3.46 6.73 31.78
CA LYS A 689 -3.60 7.15 33.20
C LYS A 689 -3.03 8.55 33.49
N THR A 690 -2.18 9.08 32.63
CA THR A 690 -1.36 10.29 32.91
C THR A 690 -2.01 11.65 32.62
N ASN A 691 -1.65 12.66 33.41
CA ASN A 691 -2.10 14.05 33.33
C ASN A 691 -0.94 15.03 33.08
N LYS A 692 -1.24 16.31 32.84
CA LYS A 692 -0.23 17.36 32.58
C LYS A 692 0.83 17.47 33.69
N SER A 693 0.45 17.18 34.94
CA SER A 693 1.36 17.20 36.09
C SER A 693 2.49 16.19 35.96
N ASP A 694 2.21 15.00 35.42
CA ASP A 694 3.18 13.90 35.25
C ASP A 694 4.25 14.30 34.22
N TRP A 695 3.83 14.89 33.11
CA TRP A 695 4.73 15.48 32.12
C TRP A 695 5.62 16.58 32.71
N LEU A 696 5.07 17.46 33.53
CA LEU A 696 5.83 18.52 34.18
C LEU A 696 6.76 17.98 35.29
N GLU A 697 6.46 16.82 35.86
CA GLU A 697 7.33 16.14 36.81
C GLU A 697 8.57 15.58 36.12
N ALA A 698 8.40 14.89 34.99
CA ALA A 698 9.51 14.45 34.14
C ALA A 698 10.41 15.63 33.70
N VAL A 699 9.82 16.77 33.34
CA VAL A 699 10.57 18.00 33.03
C VAL A 699 11.43 18.45 34.21
N ARG A 700 10.85 18.55 35.41
CA ARG A 700 11.59 18.97 36.62
C ARG A 700 12.75 18.02 36.91
N TYR A 701 12.50 16.71 36.83
CA TYR A 701 13.51 15.69 37.05
C TYR A 701 14.72 15.86 36.11
N ILE A 702 14.45 15.97 34.81
CA ILE A 702 15.49 16.17 33.79
C ILE A 702 16.23 17.51 33.99
N GLN A 703 15.52 18.58 34.32
CA GLN A 703 16.11 19.89 34.56
C GLN A 703 17.09 19.90 35.74
N GLU A 704 16.81 19.13 36.78
CA GLU A 704 17.62 18.99 37.99
C GLU A 704 18.85 18.10 37.78
N HIS A 705 18.72 16.98 37.07
CA HIS A 705 19.77 15.97 36.97
C HIS A 705 20.70 16.14 35.76
N ILE A 706 20.26 16.79 34.67
CA ILE A 706 21.12 17.10 33.52
C ILE A 706 21.87 18.41 33.78
N THR A 707 22.98 18.34 34.53
CA THR A 707 23.80 19.51 34.88
C THR A 707 24.80 19.88 33.77
N PRO A 708 25.36 21.11 33.77
CA PRO A 708 26.43 21.48 32.84
C PRO A 708 27.63 20.53 32.86
N GLU A 709 27.96 19.96 34.02
CA GLU A 709 29.04 18.97 34.16
C GLU A 709 28.69 17.65 33.47
N VAL A 710 27.44 17.17 33.61
CA VAL A 710 26.95 15.98 32.91
C VAL A 710 27.02 16.20 31.40
N VAL A 711 26.51 17.33 30.91
CA VAL A 711 26.54 17.69 29.47
C VAL A 711 27.97 17.76 28.95
N SER A 712 28.87 18.45 29.66
CA SER A 712 30.28 18.54 29.27
C SER A 712 30.98 17.19 29.23
N THR A 713 30.60 16.26 30.11
CA THR A 713 31.17 14.91 30.16
C THR A 713 30.62 14.03 29.04
N ALA A 714 29.31 14.05 28.81
CA ALA A 714 28.65 13.35 27.71
C ALA A 714 29.25 13.73 26.34
N PHE A 715 29.48 15.02 26.12
CA PHE A 715 30.00 15.52 24.85
C PHE A 715 31.49 15.18 24.61
N LYS A 716 32.21 14.68 25.63
CA LYS A 716 33.60 14.21 25.50
C LYS A 716 33.74 12.76 25.05
N GLU A 717 32.66 11.98 25.05
CA GLU A 717 32.65 10.57 24.64
C GLU A 717 32.82 10.42 23.10
N MET A 718 32.69 11.51 22.34
CA MET A 718 32.91 11.53 20.90
C MET A 718 34.40 11.51 20.49
N PRO A 719 34.73 11.09 19.25
CA PRO A 719 36.08 11.23 18.70
C PRO A 719 36.61 12.67 18.86
N LYS A 720 37.89 12.82 19.22
CA LYS A 720 38.47 14.13 19.53
C LYS A 720 38.43 15.08 18.33
N GLU A 721 38.51 14.51 17.13
CA GLU A 721 38.51 15.23 15.86
C GLU A 721 37.17 15.93 15.58
N VAL A 722 36.04 15.41 16.08
CA VAL A 722 34.71 16.00 15.87
C VAL A 722 34.30 17.01 16.95
N GLN A 723 35.10 17.21 18.00
CA GLN A 723 34.83 18.16 19.07
C GLN A 723 35.20 19.61 18.65
N ASP A 724 34.53 20.12 17.61
CA ASP A 724 34.77 21.43 17.02
C ASP A 724 33.94 22.57 17.66
N GLU A 725 33.97 23.77 17.07
CA GLU A 725 33.20 24.92 17.55
C GLU A 725 31.68 24.72 17.43
N ASP A 726 31.22 24.03 16.37
CA ASP A 726 29.80 23.70 16.16
C ASP A 726 29.33 22.74 17.28
N TRP A 727 30.18 21.80 17.71
CA TRP A 727 29.93 20.89 18.84
C TRP A 727 29.87 21.59 20.20
N LEU A 728 30.72 22.59 20.44
CA LEU A 728 30.65 23.42 21.65
C LEU A 728 29.38 24.28 21.69
N ALA A 729 28.90 24.76 20.53
CA ALA A 729 27.65 25.50 20.46
C ALA A 729 26.44 24.62 20.82
N LEU A 730 26.43 23.35 20.38
CA LEU A 730 25.36 22.39 20.70
C LEU A 730 25.21 22.15 22.21
N GLN A 731 26.31 22.15 22.99
CA GLN A 731 26.22 22.07 24.46
C GLN A 731 25.45 23.25 25.05
N SER A 732 25.72 24.46 24.55
CA SER A 732 25.01 25.65 25.00
C SER A 732 23.52 25.60 24.63
N ASP A 733 23.20 25.07 23.45
CA ASP A 733 21.81 24.99 22.99
C ASP A 733 21.04 23.89 23.72
N LEU A 734 21.66 22.76 24.04
CA LEU A 734 21.08 21.71 24.89
C LEU A 734 20.75 22.26 26.28
N LEU A 735 21.67 22.99 26.92
CA LEU A 735 21.42 23.60 28.23
C LEU A 735 20.29 24.64 28.18
N LYS A 736 20.25 25.50 27.16
CA LYS A 736 19.15 26.46 26.99
C LYS A 736 17.82 25.76 26.71
N ARG A 737 17.83 24.67 25.94
CA ARG A 737 16.64 23.86 25.66
C ARG A 737 16.15 23.18 26.93
N LYS A 738 17.04 22.64 27.77
CA LYS A 738 16.72 22.13 29.10
C LYS A 738 16.00 23.18 29.93
N ASP A 739 16.49 24.42 29.94
CA ASP A 739 15.85 25.52 30.68
C ASP A 739 14.47 25.90 30.09
N ASN A 740 14.29 25.74 28.77
CA ASN A 740 13.03 26.01 28.06
C ASN A 740 12.06 24.80 28.00
N LEU A 741 12.46 23.65 28.54
CA LEU A 741 11.77 22.37 28.34
C LEU A 741 10.32 22.37 28.82
N THR A 742 10.02 23.12 29.90
CA THR A 742 8.64 23.34 30.37
C THR A 742 7.73 23.86 29.27
N SER A 743 8.15 24.90 28.54
CA SER A 743 7.32 25.49 27.47
C SER A 743 7.15 24.56 26.28
N ILE A 744 8.19 23.77 25.95
CA ILE A 744 8.14 22.78 24.87
C ILE A 744 7.12 21.69 25.21
N VAL A 745 7.22 21.12 26.41
CA VAL A 745 6.34 20.03 26.87
C VAL A 745 4.91 20.50 27.07
N GLU A 746 4.68 21.73 27.53
CA GLU A 746 3.33 22.28 27.59
C GLU A 746 2.68 22.40 26.21
N ARG A 747 3.41 22.91 25.21
CA ARG A 747 2.90 23.00 23.83
C ARG A 747 2.65 21.62 23.21
N TYR A 748 3.49 20.64 23.51
CA TYR A 748 3.27 19.26 23.11
C TYR A 748 2.05 18.67 23.80
N TYR A 749 1.91 18.82 25.12
CA TYR A 749 0.78 18.28 25.88
C TYR A 749 -0.54 18.87 25.39
N ASP A 750 -0.58 20.17 25.10
CA ASP A 750 -1.74 20.84 24.53
C ASP A 750 -2.10 20.30 23.14
N TYR A 751 -1.15 19.70 22.40
CA TYR A 751 -1.42 18.97 21.16
C TYR A 751 -1.85 17.53 21.40
N PHE A 752 -1.14 16.82 22.28
CA PHE A 752 -1.43 15.46 22.70
C PHE A 752 -2.88 15.33 23.17
N ILE A 753 -3.28 16.13 24.17
CA ILE A 753 -4.58 16.01 24.84
C ILE A 753 -5.77 16.52 24.02
N LYS A 754 -5.56 17.12 22.84
CA LYS A 754 -6.65 17.50 21.91
C LYS A 754 -7.48 16.29 21.50
N PHE A 755 -6.84 15.12 21.41
CA PHE A 755 -7.46 13.86 21.05
C PHE A 755 -6.83 12.74 21.90
N GLN A 756 -7.66 11.84 22.43
CA GLN A 756 -7.19 10.69 23.21
C GLN A 756 -7.96 9.42 22.84
N THR A 757 -7.25 8.30 22.82
CA THR A 757 -7.81 6.95 22.76
C THR A 757 -7.78 6.34 24.16
N LEU A 758 -8.85 5.63 24.53
CA LEU A 758 -8.97 4.85 25.75
C LEU A 758 -9.47 3.46 25.35
N LYS A 759 -8.90 2.40 25.92
CA LYS A 759 -9.18 1.02 25.54
C LYS A 759 -9.34 0.13 26.77
N GLY A 760 -10.23 -0.85 26.67
CA GLY A 760 -10.34 -1.95 27.62
C GLY A 760 -9.25 -3.01 27.42
N THR A 761 -9.62 -4.23 27.73
CA THR A 761 -8.96 -5.52 27.55
C THR A 761 -9.78 -6.35 26.55
N ASP A 762 -9.26 -7.48 26.09
CA ASP A 762 -10.00 -8.42 25.23
C ASP A 762 -10.96 -9.30 26.06
N LYS A 763 -11.52 -8.72 27.13
CA LYS A 763 -12.34 -9.40 28.10
C LYS A 763 -13.42 -8.42 28.63
N ASP A 764 -14.56 -8.90 29.16
CA ASP A 764 -15.67 -8.09 29.79
C ASP A 764 -15.27 -6.82 30.61
N ASP A 765 -15.41 -5.62 30.09
CA ASP A 765 -15.07 -4.37 30.79
C ASP A 765 -16.26 -3.43 31.00
N HIS A 766 -16.18 -2.62 32.07
CA HIS A 766 -17.20 -1.62 32.41
C HIS A 766 -16.65 -0.19 32.34
N PHE A 767 -17.11 0.57 31.34
CA PHE A 767 -16.81 1.98 31.17
C PHE A 767 -17.86 2.89 31.83
N TYR A 768 -17.41 3.76 32.73
CA TYR A 768 -18.20 4.79 33.40
C TYR A 768 -17.85 6.19 32.87
N ILE A 769 -18.82 6.84 32.21
CA ILE A 769 -18.69 8.17 31.61
C ILE A 769 -19.54 9.18 32.39
N THR A 770 -18.94 9.87 33.35
CA THR A 770 -19.62 10.87 34.18
C THR A 770 -19.46 12.28 33.61
N ARG A 771 -20.57 12.89 33.17
CA ARG A 771 -20.65 14.28 32.70
C ARG A 771 -20.80 15.23 33.88
N ASN A 772 -19.74 15.94 34.24
CA ASN A 772 -19.72 16.82 35.41
C ASN A 772 -20.45 18.14 35.18
N ALA A 773 -20.89 18.77 36.27
CA ALA A 773 -21.67 20.02 36.23
C ALA A 773 -20.87 21.22 35.70
N ASP A 774 -19.55 21.21 35.85
CA ASP A 774 -18.62 22.22 35.30
C ASP A 774 -18.35 22.05 33.80
N GLY A 775 -18.83 20.95 33.20
CA GLY A 775 -18.67 20.61 31.80
C GLY A 775 -17.52 19.66 31.50
N SER A 776 -16.69 19.30 32.49
CA SER A 776 -15.67 18.25 32.33
C SER A 776 -16.33 16.87 32.22
N THR A 777 -15.58 15.87 31.76
CA THR A 777 -16.03 14.49 31.72
C THR A 777 -15.02 13.59 32.39
N THR A 778 -15.45 12.85 33.42
CA THR A 778 -14.65 11.80 34.05
C THR A 778 -14.98 10.47 33.36
N ILE A 779 -13.95 9.74 32.93
CA ILE A 779 -14.07 8.42 32.33
C ILE A 779 -13.27 7.44 33.20
N LYS A 780 -13.90 6.35 33.59
CA LYS A 780 -13.28 5.23 34.30
C LYS A 780 -13.57 3.93 33.57
N ALA A 781 -12.66 2.97 33.66
CA ALA A 781 -12.88 1.61 33.19
C ALA A 781 -12.45 0.60 34.25
N TYR A 782 -13.22 -0.48 34.39
CA TYR A 782 -12.96 -1.57 35.31
C TYR A 782 -13.14 -2.92 34.62
N ARG A 783 -12.28 -3.89 34.93
CA ARG A 783 -12.45 -5.30 34.57
C ARG A 783 -13.67 -5.88 35.28
N ILE A 784 -14.59 -6.52 34.57
CA ILE A 784 -15.71 -7.24 35.19
C ILE A 784 -15.23 -8.62 35.63
N LYS A 785 -15.38 -8.93 36.93
CA LYS A 785 -15.08 -10.24 37.51
C LYS A 785 -16.25 -10.71 38.37
N ASP A 786 -16.72 -11.94 38.13
CA ASP A 786 -17.88 -12.52 38.82
C ASP A 786 -19.14 -11.61 38.79
N GLY A 787 -19.31 -10.83 37.72
CA GLY A 787 -20.43 -9.89 37.53
C GLY A 787 -20.34 -8.59 38.34
N ALA A 788 -19.16 -8.21 38.83
CA ALA A 788 -18.91 -6.95 39.52
C ALA A 788 -17.59 -6.29 39.08
N ASP A 789 -17.47 -4.98 39.28
CA ASP A 789 -16.23 -4.23 39.05
C ASP A 789 -15.07 -4.82 39.87
N GLY A 790 -14.03 -5.27 39.18
CA GLY A 790 -12.79 -5.81 39.71
C GLY A 790 -11.64 -4.79 39.65
N TYR A 791 -10.73 -4.99 38.71
CA TYR A 791 -9.50 -4.20 38.58
C TYR A 791 -9.76 -2.84 37.90
N GLU A 792 -9.19 -1.73 38.39
CA GLU A 792 -9.31 -0.41 37.73
C GLU A 792 -8.28 -0.28 36.60
N LEU A 793 -8.76 -0.22 35.35
CA LEU A 793 -7.90 -0.06 34.18
C LEU A 793 -7.37 1.37 34.07
N PHE A 794 -8.26 2.37 34.19
CA PHE A 794 -7.88 3.78 34.24
C PHE A 794 -9.00 4.66 34.82
N ASN A 795 -8.62 5.89 35.22
CA ASN A 795 -9.55 6.90 35.73
C ASN A 795 -9.03 8.31 35.40
N ARG A 796 -9.69 8.97 34.46
CA ARG A 796 -9.25 10.28 33.95
C ARG A 796 -10.36 11.29 33.83
N ASN A 797 -10.01 12.56 34.01
CA ASN A 797 -10.92 13.69 33.84
C ASN A 797 -10.46 14.59 32.69
N PHE A 798 -11.36 14.86 31.76
CA PHE A 798 -11.08 15.62 30.53
C PHE A 798 -11.85 16.93 30.49
N ASN A 799 -11.16 18.00 30.10
CA ASN A 799 -11.74 19.34 29.95
C ASN A 799 -12.06 19.60 28.46
N PRO A 800 -13.32 19.93 28.08
CA PRO A 800 -13.69 20.20 26.69
C PRO A 800 -12.98 21.42 26.06
N ASP A 801 -12.42 22.32 26.88
CA ASP A 801 -11.64 23.45 26.38
C ASP A 801 -10.26 23.03 25.86
N GLU A 802 -9.72 21.92 26.37
CA GLU A 802 -8.42 21.34 25.99
C GLU A 802 -8.62 20.14 25.03
N THR A 803 -9.41 19.15 25.46
CA THR A 803 -9.73 17.94 24.70
C THR A 803 -10.93 18.16 23.79
N LYS A 804 -10.82 17.76 22.51
CA LYS A 804 -11.87 17.96 21.51
C LYS A 804 -12.63 16.69 21.17
N GLU A 805 -11.97 15.54 21.27
CA GLU A 805 -12.53 14.25 20.90
C GLU A 805 -11.85 13.14 21.70
N ILE A 806 -12.61 12.14 22.14
CA ILE A 806 -12.12 10.92 22.77
C ILE A 806 -12.72 9.73 22.03
N TRP A 807 -11.93 8.72 21.74
CA TRP A 807 -12.41 7.44 21.24
C TRP A 807 -12.19 6.39 22.32
N ILE A 808 -13.26 5.68 22.68
CA ILE A 808 -13.26 4.58 23.64
C ILE A 808 -13.47 3.30 22.84
N TYR A 809 -12.62 2.32 23.07
CA TYR A 809 -12.70 0.99 22.48
C TYR A 809 -12.97 -0.02 23.59
N GLY A 810 -14.06 -0.78 23.43
CA GLY A 810 -14.35 -1.95 24.25
C GLY A 810 -13.33 -3.06 24.00
N LEU A 811 -13.16 -3.39 22.70
CA LEU A 811 -12.29 -4.42 22.11
C LEU A 811 -13.07 -5.72 21.86
N ASP A 812 -12.83 -6.77 22.62
CA ASP A 812 -13.46 -8.10 22.48
C ASP A 812 -14.22 -8.43 23.79
N ASP A 813 -15.05 -9.49 23.78
CA ASP A 813 -15.97 -9.90 24.87
C ASP A 813 -17.11 -8.88 25.18
N ASP A 814 -17.95 -9.17 26.17
CA ASP A 814 -19.17 -8.41 26.46
C ASP A 814 -18.90 -7.17 27.34
N ASP A 815 -18.93 -5.97 26.77
CA ASP A 815 -18.66 -4.73 27.50
C ASP A 815 -19.92 -3.97 27.97
N VAL A 816 -19.75 -3.16 29.01
CA VAL A 816 -20.81 -2.31 29.57
C VAL A 816 -20.41 -0.84 29.52
N PHE A 817 -21.18 -0.03 28.78
CA PHE A 817 -21.00 1.41 28.69
C PHE A 817 -22.09 2.17 29.43
N THR A 818 -21.70 2.89 30.49
CA THR A 818 -22.62 3.74 31.26
C THR A 818 -22.27 5.22 31.12
N ALA A 819 -23.27 6.07 30.87
CA ALA A 819 -23.06 7.51 30.81
C ALA A 819 -24.11 8.29 31.59
N ASN A 820 -23.69 9.09 32.58
CA ASN A 820 -24.58 9.79 33.51
C ASN A 820 -24.08 11.21 33.86
N GLY A 821 -24.78 11.87 34.79
CA GLY A 821 -24.39 13.17 35.35
C GLY A 821 -25.07 14.39 34.70
N PRO A 822 -25.00 15.56 35.35
CA PRO A 822 -25.78 16.76 34.95
C PRO A 822 -25.15 17.59 33.81
N GLY A 823 -23.95 17.24 33.33
CA GLY A 823 -23.20 18.01 32.34
C GLY A 823 -23.87 18.11 30.96
N THR A 824 -23.47 19.09 30.15
CA THR A 824 -24.13 19.39 28.87
C THR A 824 -23.69 18.53 27.68
N GLY A 825 -22.68 17.66 27.84
CA GLY A 825 -22.16 16.81 26.75
C GLY A 825 -21.37 17.57 25.68
N LYS A 826 -20.52 18.54 26.06
CA LYS A 826 -19.71 19.34 25.12
C LYS A 826 -18.59 18.54 24.45
N LEU A 827 -17.99 17.61 25.20
CA LEU A 827 -16.89 16.78 24.74
C LEU A 827 -17.42 15.64 23.85
N LYS A 828 -16.91 15.55 22.62
CA LYS A 828 -17.27 14.50 21.68
C LYS A 828 -16.62 13.19 22.11
N ILE A 829 -17.42 12.14 22.21
CA ILE A 829 -16.95 10.81 22.50
C ILE A 829 -17.44 9.88 21.39
N VAL A 830 -16.54 9.04 20.89
CA VAL A 830 -16.88 7.89 20.08
C VAL A 830 -16.69 6.66 20.95
N ILE A 831 -17.62 5.73 20.88
CA ILE A 831 -17.50 4.40 21.49
C ILE A 831 -17.53 3.42 20.33
N SER A 832 -16.50 2.59 20.25
CA SER A 832 -16.46 1.36 19.46
C SER A 832 -16.68 0.24 20.46
N GLY A 833 -17.78 -0.49 20.30
CA GLY A 833 -18.11 -1.63 21.14
C GLY A 833 -17.09 -2.75 20.96
N GLY A 834 -17.27 -3.50 19.89
CA GLY A 834 -16.33 -4.54 19.52
C GLY A 834 -16.94 -5.41 18.45
N GLN A 835 -16.64 -6.70 18.54
CA GLN A 835 -17.23 -7.73 17.69
C GLN A 835 -18.34 -8.51 18.42
N ASP A 836 -18.36 -8.44 19.76
CA ASP A 836 -19.24 -9.20 20.66
C ASP A 836 -20.45 -8.37 21.18
N GLU A 837 -21.15 -8.86 22.21
CA GLU A 837 -22.42 -8.30 22.68
C GLU A 837 -22.24 -7.24 23.77
N ASP A 838 -22.52 -5.96 23.45
CA ASP A 838 -22.36 -4.88 24.42
C ASP A 838 -23.67 -4.35 25.01
N VAL A 839 -23.54 -3.78 26.21
CA VAL A 839 -24.63 -3.15 26.97
C VAL A 839 -24.44 -1.64 27.05
N TYR A 840 -25.40 -0.89 26.51
CA TYR A 840 -25.40 0.58 26.51
C TYR A 840 -26.48 1.18 27.44
N ASP A 841 -26.06 1.76 28.57
CA ASP A 841 -26.92 2.51 29.49
C ASP A 841 -26.48 3.98 29.65
N LEU A 842 -26.84 4.78 28.66
CA LEU A 842 -26.39 6.16 28.50
C LEU A 842 -27.48 7.15 28.93
N GLU A 843 -27.79 7.26 30.21
CA GLU A 843 -28.73 8.29 30.72
C GLU A 843 -28.41 9.72 30.23
N ASN A 844 -27.12 10.04 30.05
CA ASN A 844 -26.63 11.28 29.42
C ASN A 844 -25.63 11.01 28.28
N GLY A 845 -26.13 10.47 27.18
CA GLY A 845 -25.35 10.20 25.96
C GLY A 845 -25.09 11.39 25.03
N LYS A 846 -25.41 12.64 25.39
CA LYS A 846 -25.18 13.80 24.50
C LYS A 846 -23.71 13.93 24.11
N GLY A 847 -23.46 14.06 22.81
CA GLY A 847 -22.10 14.14 22.26
C GLY A 847 -21.39 12.78 22.11
N ILE A 848 -22.05 11.68 22.48
CA ILE A 848 -21.57 10.31 22.26
C ILE A 848 -22.10 9.77 20.92
N THR A 849 -21.25 9.11 20.14
CA THR A 849 -21.62 8.32 18.95
C THR A 849 -21.15 6.88 19.15
N LEU A 850 -22.04 5.91 18.98
CA LEU A 850 -21.79 4.49 19.17
C LEU A 850 -21.61 3.82 17.80
N PHE A 851 -20.51 3.09 17.63
CA PHE A 851 -20.22 2.21 16.51
C PHE A 851 -20.09 0.79 17.04
N ASP A 852 -20.78 -0.13 16.40
CA ASP A 852 -20.93 -1.51 16.86
C ASP A 852 -21.60 -2.35 15.78
N GLN A 853 -21.57 -3.66 15.96
CA GLN A 853 -22.29 -4.62 15.14
C GLN A 853 -23.81 -4.41 15.20
N PRO A 854 -24.55 -4.70 14.11
CA PRO A 854 -26.00 -4.46 14.07
C PRO A 854 -26.84 -5.34 15.01
N GLU A 855 -26.36 -6.54 15.33
CA GLU A 855 -27.09 -7.58 16.07
C GLU A 855 -26.59 -7.68 17.52
N ASP A 856 -27.38 -8.36 18.35
CA ASP A 856 -27.07 -8.83 19.72
C ASP A 856 -26.74 -7.84 20.86
N ASN A 857 -26.55 -6.55 20.55
CA ASN A 857 -26.33 -5.49 21.53
C ASN A 857 -27.57 -5.08 22.37
N GLU A 858 -27.42 -4.91 23.70
CA GLU A 858 -28.48 -4.43 24.63
C GLU A 858 -28.44 -2.90 24.83
N ILE A 859 -29.43 -2.18 24.29
CA ILE A 859 -29.56 -0.73 24.54
C ILE A 859 -30.62 -0.45 25.62
N LYS A 860 -30.17 -0.12 26.83
CA LYS A 860 -31.03 0.29 27.96
C LYS A 860 -31.47 1.75 27.83
N ASN A 861 -30.54 2.66 27.54
CA ASN A 861 -30.80 4.09 27.35
C ASN A 861 -29.77 4.72 26.42
N LEU A 862 -30.18 5.71 25.62
CA LEU A 862 -29.27 6.48 24.77
C LEU A 862 -29.04 7.92 25.26
N GLY A 863 -29.97 8.53 26.02
CA GLY A 863 -29.80 9.88 26.58
C GLY A 863 -29.38 10.98 25.59
N GLY A 864 -29.64 10.79 24.29
CA GLY A 864 -29.23 11.69 23.20
C GLY A 864 -27.96 11.28 22.43
N ALA A 865 -27.39 10.11 22.68
CA ALA A 865 -26.33 9.51 21.89
C ALA A 865 -26.81 9.17 20.47
N ARG A 866 -25.86 9.13 19.52
CA ARG A 866 -26.11 8.74 18.14
C ARG A 866 -25.70 7.28 17.94
N LYS A 867 -26.64 6.45 17.52
CA LYS A 867 -26.39 5.06 17.13
C LYS A 867 -25.95 5.00 15.66
N ARG A 868 -24.81 4.35 15.37
CA ARG A 868 -24.23 4.15 14.03
C ARG A 868 -23.81 2.68 13.81
N PHE A 869 -24.65 1.74 14.23
CA PHE A 869 -24.33 0.31 14.07
C PHE A 869 -24.39 -0.09 12.59
N SER A 870 -23.41 -0.87 12.14
CA SER A 870 -23.22 -1.30 10.75
C SER A 870 -22.28 -2.48 10.71
N SER A 871 -22.22 -3.27 9.64
CA SER A 871 -21.21 -4.34 9.51
C SER A 871 -19.88 -3.87 8.92
N VAL A 872 -19.60 -2.55 8.95
CA VAL A 872 -18.38 -1.98 8.35
C VAL A 872 -17.21 -2.28 9.28
N TYR A 873 -16.38 -3.25 8.88
CA TYR A 873 -15.29 -3.81 9.68
C TYR A 873 -14.37 -2.75 10.30
N GLU A 874 -13.96 -1.75 9.51
CA GLU A 874 -13.03 -0.73 9.99
C GLU A 874 -13.61 0.12 11.13
N ASN A 875 -14.92 0.13 11.35
CA ASN A 875 -15.51 0.91 12.44
C ASN A 875 -15.52 0.17 13.79
N HIS A 876 -15.10 -1.10 13.85
CA HIS A 876 -15.14 -1.91 15.07
C HIS A 876 -13.75 -2.28 15.59
N ILE A 877 -12.74 -2.25 14.72
CA ILE A 877 -11.37 -2.55 15.13
C ILE A 877 -10.63 -1.36 15.76
N TYR A 878 -9.74 -1.69 16.68
CA TYR A 878 -8.72 -0.77 17.19
C TYR A 878 -7.51 -0.70 16.24
N ASP A 879 -7.13 0.51 15.86
CA ASP A 879 -5.96 0.83 15.04
C ASP A 879 -5.24 2.02 15.68
N SER A 880 -4.02 1.78 16.20
CA SER A 880 -3.20 2.79 16.88
C SER A 880 -2.80 3.95 15.95
N GLU A 881 -2.77 3.72 14.64
CA GLU A 881 -2.42 4.72 13.63
C GLU A 881 -3.62 5.58 13.21
N ARG A 882 -4.84 5.19 13.60
CA ARG A 882 -6.05 5.94 13.31
C ARG A 882 -6.23 7.12 14.27
N ARG A 883 -6.35 8.32 13.70
CA ARG A 883 -6.64 9.54 14.45
C ARG A 883 -7.41 10.58 13.65
N PRO A 884 -8.05 11.57 14.29
CA PRO A 884 -8.63 12.71 13.60
C PRO A 884 -7.57 13.56 12.91
N GLU A 885 -7.71 13.77 11.60
CA GLU A 885 -6.78 14.57 10.80
C GLU A 885 -7.48 15.57 9.89
N SER A 886 -6.72 16.54 9.38
CA SER A 886 -7.20 17.44 8.34
C SER A 886 -6.08 17.77 7.37
N ALA A 887 -6.36 17.66 6.08
CA ALA A 887 -5.39 17.94 5.03
C ALA A 887 -5.95 18.93 4.01
N LYS A 888 -5.06 19.72 3.41
CA LYS A 888 -5.38 20.67 2.34
C LYS A 888 -4.50 20.39 1.14
N LYS A 889 -5.09 20.27 -0.05
CA LYS A 889 -4.40 20.00 -1.31
C LYS A 889 -4.68 21.13 -2.30
N ILE A 890 -3.66 21.51 -3.07
CA ILE A 890 -3.75 22.51 -4.13
C ILE A 890 -3.25 21.86 -5.42
N GLY A 891 -4.06 21.91 -6.47
CA GLY A 891 -3.71 21.48 -7.83
C GLY A 891 -3.72 22.67 -8.78
N LEU A 892 -2.73 22.72 -9.67
CA LEU A 892 -2.60 23.74 -10.71
C LEU A 892 -2.44 23.08 -12.07
N ALA A 893 -3.24 23.49 -13.05
CA ALA A 893 -3.10 23.04 -14.42
C ALA A 893 -3.15 24.21 -15.42
N LEU A 894 -2.36 24.10 -16.50
CA LEU A 894 -2.26 25.07 -17.59
C LEU A 894 -2.53 24.38 -18.94
N PRO A 895 -3.77 23.96 -19.22
CA PRO A 895 -4.14 23.41 -20.52
C PRO A 895 -4.24 24.49 -21.61
N TYR A 896 -3.99 24.07 -22.85
CA TYR A 896 -4.18 24.86 -24.06
C TYR A 896 -4.83 24.02 -25.17
N ASN A 897 -5.81 24.60 -25.85
CA ASN A 897 -6.26 24.15 -27.17
C ASN A 897 -6.77 25.36 -27.99
N PRO A 898 -6.96 25.23 -29.32
CA PRO A 898 -7.35 26.36 -30.17
C PRO A 898 -8.74 26.95 -29.87
N ASP A 899 -9.63 26.20 -29.24
CA ASP A 899 -10.98 26.68 -28.88
C ASP A 899 -11.02 27.42 -27.54
N TRP A 900 -10.13 27.09 -26.60
CA TRP A 900 -10.03 27.69 -25.28
C TRP A 900 -8.94 28.76 -25.17
N GLY A 901 -7.91 28.68 -26.02
CA GLY A 901 -6.63 29.34 -25.78
C GLY A 901 -5.93 28.71 -24.59
N LEU A 902 -5.17 29.50 -23.83
CA LEU A 902 -4.67 29.07 -22.52
C LEU A 902 -5.84 29.07 -21.52
N ALA A 903 -6.00 27.99 -20.74
CA ALA A 903 -7.10 27.86 -19.80
C ALA A 903 -6.66 27.45 -18.38
N PRO A 904 -6.03 28.36 -17.61
CA PRO A 904 -5.55 28.07 -16.26
C PRO A 904 -6.67 27.50 -15.37
N HIS A 905 -6.32 26.46 -14.63
CA HIS A 905 -7.23 25.69 -13.78
C HIS A 905 -6.60 25.53 -12.39
N LEU A 906 -7.34 25.98 -11.38
CA LEU A 906 -6.96 25.94 -9.97
C LEU A 906 -7.96 25.07 -9.21
N ARG A 907 -7.46 24.10 -8.46
CA ARG A 907 -8.26 23.25 -7.56
C ARG A 907 -7.72 23.33 -6.15
N PHE A 908 -8.60 23.56 -5.18
CA PHE A 908 -8.31 23.51 -3.76
C PHE A 908 -9.25 22.49 -3.10
N ALA A 909 -8.70 21.58 -2.31
CA ALA A 909 -9.48 20.62 -1.53
C ALA A 909 -9.06 20.69 -0.06
N SER A 910 -10.04 20.70 0.84
CA SER A 910 -9.85 20.58 2.28
C SER A 910 -10.60 19.34 2.76
N GLN A 911 -9.89 18.37 3.30
CA GLN A 911 -10.46 17.12 3.79
C GLN A 911 -10.30 17.00 5.31
N LYS A 912 -11.27 16.36 5.96
CA LYS A 912 -11.22 15.96 7.35
C LYS A 912 -11.38 14.45 7.45
N MET A 913 -10.49 13.82 8.22
CA MET A 913 -10.58 12.43 8.65
C MET A 913 -10.99 12.43 10.14
N GLY A 914 -12.01 11.66 10.49
CA GLY A 914 -12.43 11.35 11.86
C GLY A 914 -12.50 9.85 12.04
N PHE A 915 -13.32 9.38 12.99
CA PHE A 915 -13.54 7.95 13.21
C PHE A 915 -14.12 7.31 11.94
N GLU A 916 -15.39 7.54 11.63
CA GLU A 916 -16.03 7.02 10.41
C GLU A 916 -15.54 7.74 9.13
N ARG A 917 -14.98 7.00 8.15
CA ARG A 917 -14.41 7.55 6.90
C ARG A 917 -14.55 6.59 5.72
N HIS A 918 -14.94 7.09 4.54
CA HIS A 918 -15.02 6.29 3.30
C HIS A 918 -14.89 7.18 2.03
N PRO A 919 -13.67 7.51 1.55
CA PRO A 919 -12.36 7.37 2.18
C PRO A 919 -12.03 8.54 3.13
N PHE A 920 -12.92 9.53 3.23
CA PHE A 920 -12.78 10.67 4.16
C PHE A 920 -14.07 10.87 4.93
N THR A 921 -14.03 11.50 6.11
CA THR A 921 -15.26 11.83 6.85
C THR A 921 -16.01 12.97 6.18
N SER A 922 -15.28 14.01 5.74
CA SER A 922 -15.84 15.07 4.91
C SER A 922 -14.78 15.73 4.05
N GLN A 923 -15.17 16.26 2.90
CA GLN A 923 -14.29 16.98 1.99
C GLN A 923 -15.01 18.18 1.38
N PHE A 924 -14.33 19.31 1.32
CA PHE A 924 -14.77 20.50 0.61
C PHE A 924 -13.82 20.81 -0.53
N VAL A 925 -14.35 21.00 -1.74
CA VAL A 925 -13.57 21.26 -2.96
C VAL A 925 -14.02 22.59 -3.56
N ILE A 926 -13.04 23.39 -3.99
CA ILE A 926 -13.22 24.55 -4.87
C ILE A 926 -12.42 24.27 -6.14
N ASP A 927 -13.07 24.43 -7.29
CA ASP A 927 -12.48 24.25 -8.60
C ASP A 927 -12.83 25.46 -9.47
N ALA A 928 -11.82 26.08 -10.08
CA ALA A 928 -11.98 27.28 -10.89
C ALA A 928 -11.14 27.18 -12.16
N GLN A 929 -11.77 27.40 -13.31
CA GLN A 929 -11.11 27.40 -14.61
C GLN A 929 -11.44 28.68 -15.39
N TYR A 930 -10.41 29.30 -15.97
CA TYR A 930 -10.54 30.51 -16.79
C TYR A 930 -10.19 30.21 -18.25
N PHE A 931 -10.94 30.72 -19.22
CA PHE A 931 -10.73 30.52 -20.66
C PHE A 931 -10.28 31.83 -21.32
N SER A 932 -9.02 31.90 -21.78
CA SER A 932 -8.44 33.16 -22.25
C SER A 932 -9.07 33.76 -23.51
N LEU A 933 -9.60 32.94 -24.43
CA LEU A 933 -10.16 33.46 -25.68
C LEU A 933 -11.52 34.14 -25.51
N THR A 934 -12.36 33.62 -24.62
CA THR A 934 -13.69 34.19 -24.35
C THR A 934 -13.72 35.04 -23.09
N GLN A 935 -12.64 35.01 -22.30
CA GLN A 935 -12.54 35.61 -20.97
C GLN A 935 -13.58 35.03 -19.99
N ALA A 936 -14.04 33.80 -20.24
CA ALA A 936 -15.02 33.12 -19.42
C ALA A 936 -14.38 32.44 -18.21
N ALA A 937 -15.15 32.23 -17.16
CA ALA A 937 -14.76 31.41 -16.04
C ALA A 937 -15.88 30.43 -15.63
N ILE A 938 -15.47 29.25 -15.18
CA ILE A 938 -16.33 28.26 -14.52
C ILE A 938 -15.84 28.14 -13.09
N PHE A 939 -16.78 28.17 -12.15
CA PHE A 939 -16.55 27.92 -10.74
C PHE A 939 -17.41 26.74 -10.31
N LYS A 940 -16.78 25.74 -9.70
CA LYS A 940 -17.45 24.60 -9.10
C LYS A 940 -17.05 24.49 -7.63
N THR A 941 -18.00 24.16 -6.78
CA THR A 941 -17.74 23.82 -5.39
C THR A 941 -18.48 22.55 -5.03
N GLU A 942 -17.86 21.72 -4.20
CA GLU A 942 -18.41 20.43 -3.78
C GLU A 942 -18.21 20.27 -2.28
N TYR A 943 -19.22 19.71 -1.62
CA TYR A 943 -19.15 19.21 -0.26
C TYR A 943 -19.48 17.72 -0.29
N HIS A 944 -18.62 16.92 0.30
CA HIS A 944 -18.76 15.48 0.41
C HIS A 944 -18.75 15.11 1.90
N SER A 945 -19.55 14.11 2.28
CA SER A 945 -19.57 13.54 3.63
C SER A 945 -19.70 12.02 3.53
N ALA A 946 -18.88 11.29 4.28
CA ALA A 946 -18.98 9.84 4.26
C ALA A 946 -20.22 9.31 5.00
N ASN A 947 -20.61 8.09 4.62
CA ASN A 947 -21.56 7.25 5.32
C ASN A 947 -22.87 7.96 5.75
N LEU A 948 -23.53 8.58 4.76
CA LEU A 948 -24.93 8.99 4.93
C LEU A 948 -25.78 7.76 5.32
N PHE A 949 -25.52 6.66 4.64
CA PHE A 949 -25.85 5.28 5.02
C PHE A 949 -24.54 4.46 4.95
N PRO A 950 -24.43 3.26 5.55
CA PRO A 950 -23.21 2.47 5.52
C PRO A 950 -22.60 2.39 4.11
N GLU A 951 -21.33 2.75 3.97
CA GLU A 951 -20.54 2.85 2.72
C GLU A 951 -21.01 3.88 1.65
N TRP A 952 -22.22 4.43 1.78
CA TRP A 952 -22.78 5.40 0.83
C TRP A 952 -22.56 6.84 1.29
N ASN A 953 -21.85 7.60 0.46
CA ASN A 953 -21.43 8.96 0.75
C ASN A 953 -22.40 9.99 0.18
N LEU A 954 -22.56 11.13 0.85
CA LEU A 954 -23.31 12.28 0.37
C LEU A 954 -22.41 13.21 -0.46
N LYS A 955 -22.95 13.73 -1.56
CA LYS A 955 -22.37 14.80 -2.39
C LYS A 955 -23.36 15.94 -2.54
N ILE A 956 -22.91 17.16 -2.30
CA ILE A 956 -23.61 18.41 -2.64
C ILE A 956 -22.67 19.22 -3.51
N ALA A 957 -23.11 19.67 -4.67
CA ALA A 957 -22.28 20.46 -5.57
C ALA A 957 -23.04 21.67 -6.12
N ALA A 958 -22.30 22.72 -6.44
CA ALA A 958 -22.80 23.87 -7.17
C ALA A 958 -21.81 24.28 -8.25
N LEU A 959 -22.33 24.68 -9.40
CA LEU A 959 -21.55 25.19 -10.52
C LEU A 959 -22.16 26.50 -11.02
N ALA A 960 -21.30 27.47 -11.32
CA ALA A 960 -21.67 28.73 -11.93
C ALA A 960 -20.66 29.10 -13.02
N THR A 961 -21.16 29.67 -14.11
CA THR A 961 -20.33 30.25 -15.16
C THR A 961 -20.54 31.75 -15.26
N THR A 962 -19.54 32.44 -15.82
CA THR A 962 -19.73 33.82 -16.28
C THR A 962 -20.67 33.85 -17.50
N ASN A 963 -21.24 35.01 -17.79
CA ASN A 963 -22.18 35.20 -18.91
C ASN A 963 -21.53 35.09 -20.29
N ASN A 964 -20.21 35.22 -20.37
CA ASN A 964 -19.43 35.03 -21.59
C ASN A 964 -18.89 33.60 -21.76
N TYR A 965 -19.35 32.63 -20.94
CA TYR A 965 -19.08 31.22 -21.20
C TYR A 965 -19.72 30.79 -22.52
N THR A 966 -19.05 29.89 -23.25
CA THR A 966 -19.46 29.52 -24.59
C THR A 966 -19.39 28.02 -24.80
N GLU A 967 -20.38 27.49 -25.49
CA GLU A 967 -20.29 26.20 -26.16
C GLU A 967 -20.29 26.42 -27.67
N ASN A 968 -19.63 25.52 -28.40
CA ASN A 968 -19.64 25.60 -29.85
C ASN A 968 -20.90 24.92 -30.41
N PHE A 969 -21.48 25.50 -31.45
CA PHE A 969 -22.59 24.91 -32.20
C PHE A 969 -22.46 25.24 -33.69
N PHE A 970 -22.39 24.20 -34.53
CA PHE A 970 -22.24 24.31 -35.99
C PHE A 970 -23.53 23.94 -36.74
N GLY A 971 -24.64 23.77 -36.02
CA GLY A 971 -25.90 23.23 -36.53
C GLY A 971 -26.08 21.74 -36.23
N PHE A 972 -27.32 21.26 -36.40
CA PHE A 972 -27.65 19.85 -36.31
C PHE A 972 -27.26 19.12 -37.59
N GLY A 973 -26.65 17.94 -37.43
CA GLY A 973 -26.31 17.05 -38.52
C GLY A 973 -24.83 16.68 -38.58
N ASN A 974 -24.57 15.58 -39.30
CA ASN A 974 -23.26 14.98 -39.49
C ASN A 974 -22.48 15.63 -40.66
N GLU A 975 -23.19 16.22 -41.63
CA GLU A 975 -22.58 16.87 -42.81
C GLU A 975 -22.65 18.41 -42.76
N THR A 976 -22.80 18.99 -41.56
CA THR A 976 -22.70 20.45 -41.36
C THR A 976 -21.34 20.96 -41.84
N THR A 977 -21.29 22.16 -42.42
CA THR A 977 -20.05 22.73 -42.99
C THR A 977 -19.47 23.81 -42.08
N ASN A 978 -18.15 23.76 -41.85
CA ASN A 978 -17.42 24.78 -41.11
C ASN A 978 -16.86 25.83 -42.07
N THR A 979 -17.66 26.85 -42.38
CA THR A 979 -17.30 27.92 -43.32
C THR A 979 -16.80 29.20 -42.62
N ALA A 980 -16.65 29.16 -41.29
CA ALA A 980 -16.34 30.32 -40.48
C ALA A 980 -14.90 30.80 -40.68
N SER A 981 -14.74 32.12 -40.88
CA SER A 981 -13.42 32.77 -40.97
C SER A 981 -12.78 33.08 -39.61
N ASN A 982 -13.55 32.99 -38.52
CA ASN A 982 -13.10 33.17 -37.15
C ASN A 982 -13.74 32.14 -36.20
N PHE A 983 -13.18 31.99 -35.00
CA PHE A 983 -13.67 31.02 -34.02
C PHE A 983 -15.04 31.40 -33.42
N ASP A 984 -15.33 32.70 -33.34
CA ASP A 984 -16.52 33.26 -32.67
C ASP A 984 -17.83 32.97 -33.42
N THR A 985 -17.78 32.77 -34.73
CA THR A 985 -18.98 32.52 -35.56
C THR A 985 -19.82 31.32 -35.07
N ASN A 986 -19.19 30.34 -34.44
CA ASN A 986 -19.86 29.11 -33.98
C ASN A 986 -19.96 29.05 -32.45
N ARG A 987 -19.58 30.11 -31.71
CA ARG A 987 -19.68 30.15 -30.26
C ARG A 987 -21.07 30.66 -29.87
N VAL A 988 -21.81 29.84 -29.15
CA VAL A 988 -23.06 30.23 -28.50
C VAL A 988 -22.71 30.62 -27.08
N PHE A 989 -23.00 31.87 -26.72
CA PHE A 989 -22.82 32.34 -25.35
C PHE A 989 -23.93 31.77 -24.48
N LEU A 990 -23.56 31.20 -23.34
CA LEU A 990 -24.51 30.71 -22.36
C LEU A 990 -23.99 30.90 -20.94
N GLN A 991 -24.90 31.21 -20.04
CA GLN A 991 -24.66 31.20 -18.61
C GLN A 991 -25.30 29.94 -18.01
N LYS A 992 -24.53 29.19 -17.21
CA LYS A 992 -24.99 27.99 -16.53
C LYS A 992 -24.92 28.17 -15.02
N PHE A 993 -26.03 27.87 -14.35
CA PHE A 993 -26.08 27.65 -12.90
C PHE A 993 -26.59 26.24 -12.64
N GLU A 994 -25.95 25.53 -11.73
CA GLU A 994 -26.33 24.18 -11.35
C GLU A 994 -26.18 23.99 -9.85
N ALA A 995 -27.17 23.34 -9.24
CA ALA A 995 -27.14 22.89 -7.85
C ALA A 995 -27.51 21.41 -7.84
N GLU A 996 -26.65 20.58 -7.28
CA GLU A 996 -26.71 19.12 -7.32
C GLU A 996 -26.66 18.55 -5.90
N ALA A 997 -27.47 17.53 -5.63
CA ALA A 997 -27.39 16.71 -4.44
C ALA A 997 -27.48 15.23 -4.84
N GLY A 998 -26.59 14.39 -4.32
CA GLY A 998 -26.52 12.98 -4.69
C GLY A 998 -25.83 12.11 -3.66
N VAL A 999 -25.81 10.82 -3.94
CA VAL A 999 -25.10 9.81 -3.15
C VAL A 999 -24.18 8.99 -4.05
N TYR A 1000 -23.07 8.52 -3.49
CA TYR A 1000 -22.13 7.68 -4.22
C TYR A 1000 -21.47 6.61 -3.34
N TYR A 1001 -21.12 5.49 -3.95
CA TYR A 1001 -20.42 4.36 -3.37
C TYR A 1001 -19.09 4.14 -4.13
N ILE A 1002 -18.03 3.81 -3.40
CA ILE A 1002 -16.71 3.47 -3.93
C ILE A 1002 -16.35 2.08 -3.38
N GLY A 1003 -16.26 1.08 -4.24
CA GLY A 1003 -15.87 -0.27 -3.82
C GLY A 1003 -14.38 -0.54 -4.06
N GLU A 1004 -13.82 -1.43 -3.24
CA GLU A 1004 -12.39 -1.77 -3.26
C GLU A 1004 -11.97 -2.51 -4.55
N TYR A 1005 -12.90 -3.26 -5.16
CA TYR A 1005 -12.69 -4.02 -6.40
C TYR A 1005 -12.75 -3.18 -7.69
N GLY A 1006 -12.73 -1.85 -7.58
CA GLY A 1006 -12.68 -0.92 -8.73
C GLY A 1006 -14.04 -0.45 -9.27
N SER A 1007 -15.14 -0.91 -8.68
CA SER A 1007 -16.50 -0.46 -8.97
C SER A 1007 -16.84 0.81 -8.20
N SER A 1008 -17.59 1.71 -8.82
CA SER A 1008 -18.16 2.89 -8.18
C SER A 1008 -19.52 3.20 -8.79
N PHE A 1009 -20.41 3.73 -7.98
CA PHE A 1009 -21.76 4.11 -8.40
C PHE A 1009 -22.12 5.46 -7.80
N GLU A 1010 -22.72 6.34 -8.59
CA GLU A 1010 -23.18 7.66 -8.17
C GLU A 1010 -24.57 7.91 -8.75
N THR A 1011 -25.46 8.50 -7.96
CA THR A 1011 -26.74 9.03 -8.44
C THR A 1011 -27.04 10.38 -7.79
N SER A 1012 -27.51 11.33 -8.57
CA SER A 1012 -27.76 12.70 -8.10
C SER A 1012 -28.95 13.35 -8.79
N ILE A 1013 -29.57 14.29 -8.09
CA ILE A 1013 -30.58 15.19 -8.65
C ILE A 1013 -29.96 16.58 -8.75
N ALA A 1014 -30.08 17.21 -9.91
CA ALA A 1014 -29.57 18.54 -10.18
C ALA A 1014 -30.68 19.47 -10.68
N TYR A 1015 -30.75 20.66 -10.12
CA TYR A 1015 -31.44 21.79 -10.74
C TYR A 1015 -30.44 22.54 -11.62
N GLN A 1016 -30.79 22.77 -12.88
CA GLN A 1016 -29.93 23.41 -13.86
C GLN A 1016 -30.67 24.56 -14.53
N ASN A 1017 -30.03 25.73 -14.58
CA ASN A 1017 -30.50 26.89 -15.30
C ASN A 1017 -29.52 27.20 -16.44
N PHE A 1018 -30.03 27.27 -17.66
CA PHE A 1018 -29.28 27.63 -18.86
C PHE A 1018 -29.86 28.90 -19.47
N ASN A 1019 -29.09 29.99 -19.42
CA ASN A 1019 -29.43 31.23 -20.09
C ASN A 1019 -28.60 31.37 -21.37
N VAL A 1020 -29.21 31.10 -22.52
CA VAL A 1020 -28.56 31.09 -23.83
C VAL A 1020 -28.75 32.46 -24.48
N GLU A 1021 -27.68 33.06 -25.00
CA GLU A 1021 -27.76 34.30 -25.78
C GLU A 1021 -28.14 33.99 -27.24
N GLU A 1022 -29.13 34.71 -27.78
CA GLU A 1022 -29.57 34.57 -29.18
C GLU A 1022 -28.56 35.19 -30.16
N THR A 1023 -27.41 34.54 -30.38
CA THR A 1023 -26.33 35.10 -31.22
C THR A 1023 -26.27 34.55 -32.66
N LEU A 1024 -27.02 33.48 -33.01
CA LEU A 1024 -26.94 32.85 -34.33
C LEU A 1024 -28.10 33.27 -35.27
N PRO A 1025 -27.84 33.93 -36.43
CA PRO A 1025 -28.87 34.50 -37.30
C PRO A 1025 -29.72 33.51 -38.12
N SER A 1026 -29.43 32.20 -38.10
CA SER A 1026 -29.93 31.26 -39.13
C SER A 1026 -30.56 29.96 -38.62
N THR A 1027 -30.76 29.79 -37.31
CA THR A 1027 -31.43 28.61 -36.72
C THR A 1027 -32.57 29.06 -35.79
N PRO A 1028 -33.67 28.30 -35.70
CA PRO A 1028 -34.74 28.60 -34.74
C PRO A 1028 -34.28 28.21 -33.33
N LEU A 1029 -33.28 28.91 -32.78
CA LEU A 1029 -32.94 28.89 -31.34
C LEU A 1029 -33.91 29.76 -30.51
N LYS A 1030 -34.91 30.36 -31.18
CA LYS A 1030 -35.84 31.39 -30.70
C LYS A 1030 -36.72 31.01 -29.50
N ASN A 1031 -36.68 29.75 -29.05
CA ASN A 1031 -37.45 29.24 -27.91
C ASN A 1031 -36.58 28.68 -26.77
N LEU A 1032 -35.26 28.94 -26.76
CA LEU A 1032 -34.32 28.38 -25.76
C LEU A 1032 -33.82 29.40 -24.73
N ASN A 1033 -34.50 30.55 -24.59
CA ASN A 1033 -34.11 31.57 -23.62
C ASN A 1033 -34.54 31.15 -22.21
N ASN A 1034 -33.54 30.97 -21.34
CA ASN A 1034 -33.70 30.69 -19.91
C ASN A 1034 -34.46 29.39 -19.61
N ASN A 1035 -33.78 28.25 -19.78
CA ASN A 1035 -34.35 26.92 -19.55
C ASN A 1035 -33.99 26.43 -18.14
N ASN A 1036 -35.02 26.14 -17.35
CA ASN A 1036 -34.88 25.52 -16.04
C ASN A 1036 -35.16 24.02 -16.15
N ASN A 1037 -34.21 23.21 -15.71
CA ASN A 1037 -34.28 21.76 -15.80
C ASN A 1037 -34.11 21.12 -14.42
N ILE A 1038 -34.85 20.03 -14.18
CA ILE A 1038 -34.52 19.08 -13.12
C ILE A 1038 -33.96 17.82 -13.78
N THR A 1039 -32.77 17.43 -13.37
CA THR A 1039 -32.03 16.32 -13.98
C THR A 1039 -31.69 15.27 -12.94
N LEU A 1040 -32.13 14.03 -13.15
CA LEU A 1040 -31.65 12.85 -12.42
C LEU A 1040 -30.47 12.25 -13.18
N ASN A 1041 -29.30 12.20 -12.55
CA ASN A 1041 -28.08 11.62 -13.10
C ASN A 1041 -27.76 10.28 -12.41
N THR A 1042 -27.20 9.35 -13.18
CA THR A 1042 -26.64 8.10 -12.67
C THR A 1042 -25.33 7.79 -13.40
N ILE A 1043 -24.32 7.35 -12.65
CA ILE A 1043 -23.00 6.97 -13.18
C ILE A 1043 -22.58 5.65 -12.51
N TYR A 1044 -22.26 4.66 -13.33
CA TYR A 1044 -21.52 3.47 -12.91
C TYR A 1044 -20.14 3.49 -13.56
N SER A 1045 -19.09 3.22 -12.79
CA SER A 1045 -17.72 3.13 -13.31
C SER A 1045 -17.01 1.92 -12.72
N TYR A 1046 -16.46 1.08 -13.58
CA TYR A 1046 -15.55 -0.02 -13.21
C TYR A 1046 -14.18 0.25 -13.82
N LYS A 1047 -13.14 0.35 -12.99
CA LYS A 1047 -11.77 0.61 -13.43
C LYS A 1047 -10.80 -0.38 -12.80
N SER A 1048 -10.05 -1.05 -13.66
CA SER A 1048 -9.02 -2.01 -13.30
C SER A 1048 -7.85 -1.86 -14.27
N VAL A 1049 -6.66 -1.56 -13.75
CA VAL A 1049 -5.45 -1.34 -14.54
C VAL A 1049 -4.25 -1.87 -13.78
N ASP A 1050 -3.31 -2.48 -14.50
CA ASP A 1050 -2.07 -3.03 -13.92
C ASP A 1050 -1.14 -1.95 -13.35
N ASN A 1051 -1.13 -0.76 -13.96
CA ASN A 1051 -0.33 0.36 -13.52
C ASN A 1051 -1.08 1.68 -13.73
N SER A 1052 -1.16 2.52 -12.68
CA SER A 1052 -1.89 3.79 -12.74
C SER A 1052 -1.19 4.89 -13.57
N ASN A 1053 0.14 4.86 -13.66
CA ASN A 1053 0.95 5.86 -14.37
C ASN A 1053 1.03 5.57 -15.88
N PHE A 1054 1.34 4.32 -16.24
CA PHE A 1054 1.35 3.86 -17.63
C PHE A 1054 0.68 2.49 -17.72
N PRO A 1055 -0.66 2.45 -17.84
CA PRO A 1055 -1.38 1.19 -17.95
C PRO A 1055 -0.92 0.43 -19.20
N THR A 1056 -0.47 -0.81 -19.01
CA THR A 1056 -0.12 -1.73 -20.10
C THR A 1056 -1.19 -2.77 -20.33
N ARG A 1057 -1.99 -3.06 -19.29
CA ARG A 1057 -3.16 -3.92 -19.35
C ARG A 1057 -4.26 -3.39 -18.45
N GLY A 1058 -5.51 -3.46 -18.88
CA GLY A 1058 -6.63 -3.01 -18.07
C GLY A 1058 -7.89 -2.67 -18.84
N MET A 1059 -8.95 -2.40 -18.09
CA MET A 1059 -10.25 -1.95 -18.57
C MET A 1059 -10.77 -0.76 -17.75
N HIS A 1060 -11.38 0.21 -18.42
CA HIS A 1060 -12.20 1.24 -17.78
C HIS A 1060 -13.55 1.33 -18.48
N PHE A 1061 -14.58 0.85 -17.81
CA PHE A 1061 -15.96 0.93 -18.26
C PHE A 1061 -16.70 2.02 -17.47
N ILE A 1062 -17.40 2.90 -18.18
CA ILE A 1062 -18.27 3.92 -17.61
C ILE A 1062 -19.63 3.82 -18.30
N ALA A 1063 -20.69 3.75 -17.53
CA ALA A 1063 -22.05 3.92 -18.00
C ALA A 1063 -22.67 5.08 -17.25
N SER A 1064 -22.79 6.24 -17.91
CA SER A 1064 -23.51 7.39 -17.37
C SER A 1064 -24.81 7.60 -18.11
N GLY A 1065 -25.84 8.06 -17.42
CA GLY A 1065 -27.12 8.43 -18.02
C GLY A 1065 -27.80 9.51 -17.22
N TYR A 1066 -28.73 10.21 -17.85
CA TYR A 1066 -29.56 11.19 -17.17
C TYR A 1066 -30.97 11.25 -17.74
N TYR A 1067 -31.93 11.63 -16.90
CA TYR A 1067 -33.27 12.05 -17.27
C TYR A 1067 -33.43 13.52 -16.88
N SER A 1068 -33.73 14.39 -17.84
CA SER A 1068 -33.88 15.83 -17.67
C SER A 1068 -35.30 16.25 -18.06
N ASP A 1069 -35.99 16.91 -17.14
CA ASP A 1069 -37.32 17.48 -17.33
C ASP A 1069 -37.21 19.00 -17.40
N HIS A 1070 -37.75 19.61 -18.46
CA HIS A 1070 -37.74 21.07 -18.65
C HIS A 1070 -38.95 21.66 -17.92
N LEU A 1071 -38.73 22.39 -16.85
CA LEU A 1071 -39.79 22.91 -15.99
C LEU A 1071 -40.69 23.95 -16.67
N ASP A 1072 -40.18 24.60 -17.71
CA ASP A 1072 -40.87 25.66 -18.44
C ASP A 1072 -41.62 25.14 -19.68
N SER A 1073 -41.53 23.84 -19.99
CA SER A 1073 -42.17 23.20 -21.15
C SER A 1073 -42.61 21.76 -20.85
N GLU A 1074 -43.16 21.04 -21.84
CA GLU A 1074 -43.46 19.60 -21.72
C GLU A 1074 -42.31 18.74 -22.31
N GLU A 1075 -41.11 19.32 -22.41
CA GLU A 1075 -39.96 18.71 -23.09
C GLU A 1075 -39.12 17.89 -22.13
N THR A 1076 -38.78 16.66 -22.51
CA THR A 1076 -37.95 15.76 -21.69
C THR A 1076 -36.82 15.17 -22.51
N VAL A 1077 -35.69 14.93 -21.84
CA VAL A 1077 -34.51 14.30 -22.44
C VAL A 1077 -34.04 13.14 -21.59
N PHE A 1078 -33.97 11.96 -22.20
CA PHE A 1078 -33.28 10.81 -21.65
C PHE A 1078 -31.95 10.61 -22.39
N ALA A 1079 -30.88 10.37 -21.65
CA ALA A 1079 -29.54 10.20 -22.18
C ALA A 1079 -28.84 8.98 -21.61
N ALA A 1080 -28.06 8.32 -22.46
CA ALA A 1080 -27.15 7.24 -22.07
C ALA A 1080 -25.82 7.36 -22.82
N ASP A 1081 -24.72 7.37 -22.07
CA ASP A 1081 -23.36 7.64 -22.52
C ASP A 1081 -22.40 6.51 -22.10
N PRO A 1082 -22.50 5.30 -22.68
CA PRO A 1082 -21.58 4.21 -22.38
C PRO A 1082 -20.19 4.49 -23.00
N LYS A 1083 -19.14 4.21 -22.23
CA LYS A 1083 -17.74 4.31 -22.65
C LYS A 1083 -16.95 3.11 -22.13
N ILE A 1084 -16.15 2.50 -22.99
CA ILE A 1084 -15.23 1.44 -22.60
C ILE A 1084 -13.83 1.72 -23.16
N THR A 1085 -12.83 1.56 -22.31
CA THR A 1085 -11.41 1.72 -22.64
C THR A 1085 -10.68 0.44 -22.29
N PHE A 1086 -9.78 0.01 -23.18
CA PHE A 1086 -8.86 -1.09 -22.94
C PHE A 1086 -7.42 -0.65 -23.17
N TRP A 1087 -6.51 -1.18 -22.37
CA TRP A 1087 -5.07 -1.11 -22.59
C TRP A 1087 -4.58 -2.53 -22.87
N ASN A 1088 -3.86 -2.71 -23.97
CA ASN A 1088 -3.34 -4.03 -24.36
C ASN A 1088 -1.89 -3.86 -24.81
N ALA A 1089 -0.95 -4.38 -24.03
CA ALA A 1089 0.42 -4.57 -24.48
C ALA A 1089 0.42 -5.50 -25.70
N ILE A 1090 1.08 -5.07 -26.78
CA ILE A 1090 1.19 -5.87 -28.02
C ILE A 1090 2.57 -6.49 -28.19
N ASP A 1091 3.54 -6.07 -27.37
CA ASP A 1091 4.87 -6.65 -27.28
C ASP A 1091 5.06 -7.40 -25.95
N THR A 1092 5.97 -8.36 -25.93
CA THR A 1092 6.29 -9.12 -24.71
C THR A 1092 6.94 -8.24 -23.63
N SER A 1093 7.69 -7.20 -24.00
CA SER A 1093 8.26 -6.23 -23.07
C SER A 1093 7.24 -5.30 -22.40
N ARG A 1094 6.00 -5.24 -22.92
CA ARG A 1094 4.92 -4.33 -22.48
C ARG A 1094 5.27 -2.84 -22.58
N ASP A 1095 6.23 -2.49 -23.43
CA ASP A 1095 6.59 -1.09 -23.70
C ASP A 1095 5.70 -0.50 -24.81
N LEU A 1096 5.09 -1.34 -25.65
CA LEU A 1096 4.22 -0.95 -26.76
C LEU A 1096 2.77 -1.37 -26.46
N VAL A 1097 1.92 -0.37 -26.21
CA VAL A 1097 0.55 -0.57 -25.74
C VAL A 1097 -0.45 0.01 -26.73
N LEU A 1098 -1.40 -0.80 -27.15
CA LEU A 1098 -2.59 -0.35 -27.87
C LEU A 1098 -3.67 0.04 -26.86
N LYS A 1099 -3.94 1.34 -26.75
CA LYS A 1099 -5.08 1.87 -26.01
C LYS A 1099 -6.26 2.03 -26.99
N SER A 1100 -7.32 1.29 -26.77
CA SER A 1100 -8.55 1.34 -27.57
C SER A 1100 -9.69 1.88 -26.72
N GLU A 1101 -10.48 2.79 -27.27
CA GLU A 1101 -11.64 3.36 -26.57
C GLU A 1101 -12.83 3.44 -27.53
N ILE A 1102 -14.01 3.05 -27.05
CA ILE A 1102 -15.29 3.19 -27.75
C ILE A 1102 -16.23 3.95 -26.82
N ALA A 1103 -16.89 4.97 -27.34
CA ALA A 1103 -17.86 5.76 -26.59
C ALA A 1103 -19.10 6.06 -27.44
N GLY A 1104 -20.27 5.84 -26.86
CA GLY A 1104 -21.57 6.20 -27.43
C GLY A 1104 -22.20 7.37 -26.68
N GLN A 1105 -23.07 8.10 -27.37
CA GLN A 1105 -24.01 9.04 -26.77
C GLN A 1105 -25.37 8.79 -27.41
N LEU A 1106 -26.39 8.52 -26.60
CA LEU A 1106 -27.77 8.30 -27.05
C LEU A 1106 -28.66 9.35 -26.42
N ARG A 1107 -29.49 10.04 -27.20
CA ARG A 1107 -30.48 11.01 -26.73
C ARG A 1107 -31.86 10.63 -27.24
N PHE A 1108 -32.83 10.69 -26.34
CA PHE A 1108 -34.23 10.41 -26.62
C PHE A 1108 -35.08 11.53 -26.00
N GLY A 1109 -36.14 11.94 -26.69
CA GLY A 1109 -36.98 13.06 -26.24
C GLY A 1109 -37.84 13.60 -27.37
N ASN A 1110 -38.79 14.47 -27.03
CA ASN A 1110 -39.65 15.19 -27.96
C ASN A 1110 -38.99 16.48 -28.50
N ALA A 1111 -38.08 17.09 -27.73
CA ALA A 1111 -37.22 18.19 -28.15
C ALA A 1111 -35.92 18.20 -27.34
N ILE A 1112 -34.79 17.95 -28.00
CA ILE A 1112 -33.48 17.89 -27.34
C ILE A 1112 -32.74 19.20 -27.63
N PRO A 1113 -32.44 20.04 -26.63
CA PRO A 1113 -31.69 21.27 -26.87
C PRO A 1113 -30.25 20.95 -27.26
N PHE A 1114 -29.61 21.85 -28.03
CA PHE A 1114 -28.28 21.59 -28.60
C PHE A 1114 -27.20 21.31 -27.52
N TYR A 1115 -27.34 21.86 -26.31
CA TYR A 1115 -26.47 21.63 -25.14
C TYR A 1115 -26.73 20.32 -24.38
N GLN A 1116 -27.80 19.61 -24.73
CA GLN A 1116 -28.04 18.23 -24.28
C GLN A 1116 -27.98 17.21 -25.42
N SER A 1117 -27.74 17.64 -26.67
CA SER A 1117 -27.61 16.76 -27.83
C SER A 1117 -26.32 15.92 -27.80
N ALA A 1118 -26.29 14.85 -28.58
CA ALA A 1118 -25.07 14.07 -28.77
C ALA A 1118 -24.06 14.88 -29.60
N ARG A 1119 -22.80 14.94 -29.15
CA ARG A 1119 -21.76 15.81 -29.73
C ARG A 1119 -20.44 15.09 -29.97
N LEU A 1120 -19.77 15.41 -31.09
CA LEU A 1120 -18.40 14.97 -31.40
C LEU A 1120 -17.52 16.14 -31.84
N GLY A 1121 -16.26 16.12 -31.39
CA GLY A 1121 -15.21 17.05 -31.78
C GLY A 1121 -14.28 17.43 -30.62
N GLY A 1122 -12.97 17.38 -30.84
CA GLY A 1122 -11.96 17.70 -29.82
C GLY A 1122 -11.99 16.72 -28.64
N ASN A 1123 -12.45 17.17 -27.46
CA ASN A 1123 -12.44 16.37 -26.22
C ASN A 1123 -13.45 15.22 -26.23
N SER A 1124 -14.54 15.33 -27.01
CA SER A 1124 -15.55 14.28 -27.17
C SER A 1124 -15.19 13.27 -28.26
N GLY A 1125 -13.94 13.26 -28.74
CA GLY A 1125 -13.43 12.46 -29.86
C GLY A 1125 -13.17 13.30 -31.11
N LEU A 1126 -12.56 12.69 -32.13
CA LEU A 1126 -12.15 13.40 -33.37
C LEU A 1126 -11.25 14.59 -33.02
N ARG A 1127 -10.07 14.30 -32.45
CA ARG A 1127 -9.19 15.28 -31.81
C ARG A 1127 -8.72 16.42 -32.73
N SER A 1128 -8.77 16.24 -34.06
CA SER A 1128 -8.44 17.29 -35.04
C SER A 1128 -9.58 18.24 -35.38
N TYR A 1129 -10.79 18.02 -34.89
CA TYR A 1129 -11.94 18.90 -35.14
C TYR A 1129 -12.13 19.87 -33.97
N ARG A 1130 -12.87 20.96 -34.22
CA ARG A 1130 -13.25 21.92 -33.16
C ARG A 1130 -14.09 21.23 -32.07
N LEU A 1131 -14.07 21.78 -30.87
CA LEU A 1131 -14.94 21.30 -29.79
C LEU A 1131 -16.39 21.30 -30.27
N ASP A 1132 -17.13 20.23 -30.00
CA ASP A 1132 -18.56 20.07 -30.34
C ASP A 1132 -18.90 20.32 -31.82
N ARG A 1133 -18.00 19.91 -32.71
CA ARG A 1133 -18.09 20.15 -34.16
C ARG A 1133 -19.35 19.59 -34.81
N PHE A 1134 -19.78 18.39 -34.42
CA PHE A 1134 -20.94 17.71 -34.98
C PHE A 1134 -21.97 17.46 -33.87
N THR A 1135 -23.24 17.74 -34.15
CA THR A 1135 -24.34 17.63 -33.18
C THR A 1135 -25.49 16.80 -33.74
N GLY A 1136 -26.05 15.87 -32.97
CA GLY A 1136 -27.17 15.01 -33.38
C GLY A 1136 -27.91 14.36 -32.20
N ASP A 1137 -28.79 13.41 -32.50
CA ASP A 1137 -29.54 12.64 -31.50
C ASP A 1137 -28.69 11.49 -30.93
N GLN A 1138 -27.78 10.95 -31.73
CA GLN A 1138 -26.89 9.88 -31.33
C GLN A 1138 -25.48 10.15 -31.84
N ALA A 1139 -24.47 9.69 -31.11
CA ALA A 1139 -23.08 9.70 -31.55
C ALA A 1139 -22.39 8.39 -31.18
N LEU A 1140 -21.44 7.98 -32.01
CA LEU A 1140 -20.55 6.86 -31.74
C LEU A 1140 -19.16 7.27 -32.19
N ARG A 1141 -18.18 7.00 -31.32
CA ARG A 1141 -16.77 7.15 -31.65
C ARG A 1141 -15.95 5.94 -31.22
N GLY A 1142 -14.87 5.72 -31.94
CA GLY A 1142 -13.78 4.85 -31.57
C GLY A 1142 -12.45 5.58 -31.70
N SER A 1143 -11.51 5.29 -30.81
CA SER A 1143 -10.12 5.76 -30.92
C SER A 1143 -9.15 4.63 -30.61
N ALA A 1144 -8.04 4.59 -31.34
CA ALA A 1144 -6.94 3.66 -31.11
C ALA A 1144 -5.63 4.46 -31.03
N ASP A 1145 -4.97 4.43 -29.87
CA ASP A 1145 -3.68 5.04 -29.61
C ASP A 1145 -2.63 3.95 -29.42
N LEU A 1146 -1.65 3.89 -30.33
CA LEU A 1146 -0.45 3.09 -30.16
C LEU A 1146 0.56 3.91 -29.35
N ARG A 1147 0.83 3.47 -28.12
CA ARG A 1147 1.68 4.16 -27.13
C ARG A 1147 2.98 3.40 -26.95
N TYR A 1148 4.09 4.11 -26.89
CA TYR A 1148 5.40 3.53 -26.61
C TYR A 1148 6.00 4.19 -25.37
N LYS A 1149 6.32 3.37 -24.37
CA LYS A 1149 7.04 3.78 -23.16
C LYS A 1149 8.52 3.91 -23.52
N ILE A 1150 9.07 5.10 -23.32
CA ILE A 1150 10.50 5.33 -23.51
C ILE A 1150 11.20 5.07 -22.18
N LYS A 1151 12.39 4.48 -22.24
CA LYS A 1151 13.25 4.33 -21.06
C LYS A 1151 13.41 5.69 -20.36
N PRO A 1152 13.26 5.77 -19.04
CA PRO A 1152 13.33 7.04 -18.32
C PRO A 1152 14.62 7.80 -18.61
N LEU A 1153 14.47 9.09 -18.83
CA LEU A 1153 15.60 9.97 -19.08
C LEU A 1153 16.18 10.38 -17.74
N LYS A 1154 17.44 10.02 -17.51
CA LYS A 1154 18.22 10.50 -16.37
C LYS A 1154 18.32 12.03 -16.47
N THR A 1155 17.85 12.73 -15.45
CA THR A 1155 18.01 14.19 -15.36
C THR A 1155 18.79 14.56 -14.13
N ALA A 1156 19.14 15.84 -14.03
CA ALA A 1156 19.75 16.35 -12.82
C ALA A 1156 18.75 16.27 -11.65
N ILE A 1157 17.44 16.45 -11.81
CA ILE A 1157 16.47 16.33 -10.71
C ILE A 1157 15.96 14.89 -10.70
N PHE A 1158 14.67 14.61 -10.89
CA PHE A 1158 14.19 13.22 -10.95
C PHE A 1158 14.25 12.65 -12.38
N PRO A 1159 14.32 11.32 -12.55
CA PRO A 1159 14.14 10.69 -13.85
C PRO A 1159 12.80 11.12 -14.46
N ILE A 1160 12.84 11.60 -15.70
CA ILE A 1160 11.62 11.92 -16.44
C ILE A 1160 11.14 10.65 -17.10
N GLN A 1161 9.96 10.19 -16.71
CA GLN A 1161 9.24 9.16 -17.44
C GLN A 1161 8.61 9.81 -18.67
N SER A 1162 8.81 9.20 -19.83
CA SER A 1162 8.27 9.71 -21.09
C SER A 1162 7.60 8.62 -21.89
N SER A 1163 6.52 9.00 -22.58
CA SER A 1163 5.87 8.13 -23.55
C SER A 1163 5.48 8.90 -24.79
N ILE A 1164 5.58 8.26 -25.94
CA ILE A 1164 5.05 8.79 -27.20
C ILE A 1164 3.80 8.01 -27.57
N PHE A 1165 2.93 8.63 -28.35
CA PHE A 1165 1.78 7.94 -28.90
C PHE A 1165 1.43 8.42 -30.29
N VAL A 1166 0.88 7.53 -31.11
CA VAL A 1166 0.27 7.82 -32.40
C VAL A 1166 -1.17 7.31 -32.34
N GLY A 1167 -2.12 8.15 -32.72
CA GLY A 1167 -3.54 7.91 -32.55
C GLY A 1167 -4.34 8.03 -33.84
N TYR A 1168 -5.43 7.28 -33.92
CA TYR A 1168 -6.46 7.41 -34.95
C TYR A 1168 -7.84 7.41 -34.28
N ASP A 1169 -8.69 8.36 -34.67
CA ASP A 1169 -10.08 8.51 -34.22
C ASP A 1169 -11.01 8.31 -35.41
N LEU A 1170 -12.16 7.71 -35.13
CA LEU A 1170 -13.28 7.57 -36.05
C LEU A 1170 -14.57 7.92 -35.30
N GLY A 1171 -15.44 8.71 -35.91
CA GLY A 1171 -16.64 9.17 -35.23
C GLY A 1171 -17.74 9.60 -36.19
N ARG A 1172 -18.97 9.51 -35.71
CA ARG A 1172 -20.16 9.90 -36.45
C ARG A 1172 -21.28 10.32 -35.51
N VAL A 1173 -22.06 11.31 -35.93
CA VAL A 1173 -23.36 11.62 -35.34
C VAL A 1173 -24.50 11.16 -36.26
N TRP A 1174 -25.66 10.88 -35.67
CA TRP A 1174 -26.91 10.62 -36.36
C TRP A 1174 -27.95 11.63 -35.90
N PHE A 1175 -28.68 12.19 -36.87
CA PHE A 1175 -29.77 13.12 -36.63
C PHE A 1175 -30.97 12.66 -37.45
N ASN A 1176 -32.16 12.58 -36.83
CA ASN A 1176 -33.34 11.96 -37.42
C ASN A 1176 -33.77 12.58 -38.76
N GLN A 1177 -33.45 13.85 -39.00
CA GLN A 1177 -33.81 14.56 -40.24
C GLN A 1177 -32.73 14.45 -41.33
N GLU A 1178 -31.69 13.63 -41.13
CA GLU A 1178 -30.56 13.49 -42.06
C GLU A 1178 -30.20 12.01 -42.30
N ALA A 1179 -30.10 11.62 -43.58
CA ALA A 1179 -29.63 10.30 -43.98
C ALA A 1179 -28.14 10.33 -44.39
N SER A 1180 -27.24 10.69 -43.47
CA SER A 1180 -25.81 10.68 -43.74
C SER A 1180 -25.24 9.26 -43.84
N LYS A 1181 -24.12 9.07 -44.55
CA LYS A 1181 -23.29 7.86 -44.47
C LYS A 1181 -21.82 8.16 -44.14
N VAL A 1182 -21.51 9.42 -43.86
CA VAL A 1182 -20.15 9.91 -43.67
C VAL A 1182 -19.65 9.54 -42.29
N TRP A 1183 -18.44 8.99 -42.22
CA TRP A 1183 -17.67 8.85 -41.00
C TRP A 1183 -16.53 9.85 -41.05
N HIS A 1184 -16.35 10.58 -39.96
CA HIS A 1184 -15.25 11.53 -39.81
C HIS A 1184 -14.09 10.82 -39.12
N ASP A 1185 -12.88 11.15 -39.54
CA ASP A 1185 -11.65 10.60 -38.99
C ASP A 1185 -10.64 11.70 -38.65
N SER A 1186 -9.77 11.40 -37.68
CA SER A 1186 -8.61 12.23 -37.38
C SER A 1186 -7.45 11.37 -36.91
N TYR A 1187 -6.23 11.76 -37.23
CA TYR A 1187 -5.03 11.02 -36.83
C TYR A 1187 -3.93 11.98 -36.40
N GLY A 1188 -3.04 11.52 -35.54
CA GLY A 1188 -2.06 12.39 -34.92
C GLY A 1188 -1.15 11.66 -33.96
N GLY A 1189 -0.47 12.41 -33.11
CA GLY A 1189 0.38 11.85 -32.09
C GLY A 1189 0.82 12.88 -31.08
N GLY A 1190 1.56 12.42 -30.07
CA GLY A 1190 1.96 13.26 -28.97
C GLY A 1190 3.02 12.62 -28.07
N ILE A 1191 3.39 13.39 -27.06
CA ILE A 1191 4.38 13.03 -26.04
C ILE A 1191 3.77 13.36 -24.68
N ASN A 1192 3.91 12.43 -23.74
CA ASN A 1192 3.64 12.67 -22.33
C ASN A 1192 4.94 12.60 -21.54
N LEU A 1193 5.08 13.48 -20.57
CA LEU A 1193 6.20 13.55 -19.63
C LEU A 1193 5.63 13.56 -18.21
N SER A 1194 6.20 12.76 -17.32
CA SER A 1194 5.88 12.78 -15.90
C SER A 1194 7.14 12.71 -15.05
N MET A 1195 7.07 13.29 -13.85
CA MET A 1195 8.18 13.34 -12.91
C MET A 1195 7.63 13.16 -11.49
N GLY A 1196 7.79 11.95 -10.93
CA GLY A 1196 7.49 11.62 -9.52
C GLY A 1196 6.06 11.95 -9.08
N GLY A 1197 5.07 11.88 -9.98
CA GLY A 1197 3.67 12.28 -9.72
C GLY A 1197 3.43 13.78 -9.57
N PHE A 1198 4.43 14.55 -9.11
CA PHE A 1198 4.33 16.00 -8.89
C PHE A 1198 4.11 16.83 -10.16
N PHE A 1199 4.72 16.42 -11.27
CA PHE A 1199 4.63 17.12 -12.56
C PHE A 1199 4.15 16.16 -13.64
N ASN A 1200 3.11 16.58 -14.37
CA ASN A 1200 2.59 15.85 -15.52
C ASN A 1200 2.39 16.81 -16.69
N SER A 1201 2.93 16.47 -17.86
CA SER A 1201 2.77 17.25 -19.09
C SER A 1201 2.35 16.36 -20.24
N SER A 1202 1.42 16.84 -21.06
CA SER A 1202 1.02 16.21 -22.32
C SER A 1202 1.08 17.22 -23.46
N PHE A 1203 1.52 16.77 -24.62
CA PHE A 1203 1.56 17.54 -25.86
C PHE A 1203 1.05 16.65 -27.00
N GLY A 1204 0.17 17.17 -27.86
CA GLY A 1204 -0.37 16.41 -28.98
C GLY A 1204 -0.74 17.29 -30.17
N TYR A 1205 -0.63 16.70 -31.36
CA TYR A 1205 -1.07 17.31 -32.61
C TYR A 1205 -1.86 16.30 -33.46
N PHE A 1206 -3.08 16.65 -33.83
CA PHE A 1206 -3.98 15.81 -34.63
C PHE A 1206 -4.44 16.55 -35.88
N THR A 1207 -4.55 15.84 -37.01
CA THR A 1207 -5.02 16.36 -38.29
C THR A 1207 -6.15 15.51 -38.86
N GLY A 1208 -7.00 16.14 -39.66
CA GLY A 1208 -8.11 15.49 -40.37
C GLY A 1208 -8.56 16.34 -41.56
N SER A 1209 -9.79 16.14 -42.01
CA SER A 1209 -10.35 16.86 -43.17
C SER A 1209 -10.42 18.39 -42.99
N GLU A 1210 -10.57 18.87 -41.74
CA GLU A 1210 -10.62 20.30 -41.39
C GLU A 1210 -9.28 20.88 -40.92
N GLY A 1211 -8.16 20.17 -41.14
CA GLY A 1211 -6.82 20.62 -40.79
C GLY A 1211 -6.31 20.12 -39.43
N GLY A 1212 -5.27 20.78 -38.92
CA GLY A 1212 -4.50 20.33 -37.76
C GLY A 1212 -4.75 21.13 -36.48
N ARG A 1213 -4.66 20.47 -35.33
CA ARG A 1213 -4.88 21.06 -34.00
C ARG A 1213 -3.80 20.64 -33.02
N LEU A 1214 -3.19 21.65 -32.40
CA LEU A 1214 -2.22 21.51 -31.32
C LEU A 1214 -2.91 21.60 -29.96
N GLN A 1215 -2.58 20.69 -29.04
CA GLN A 1215 -3.06 20.72 -27.66
C GLN A 1215 -1.90 20.42 -26.71
N PHE A 1216 -1.87 21.07 -25.54
CA PHE A 1216 -0.95 20.71 -24.48
C PHE A 1216 -1.55 20.98 -23.11
N SER A 1217 -1.03 20.33 -22.08
CA SER A 1217 -1.38 20.59 -20.68
C SER A 1217 -0.17 20.36 -19.80
N ILE A 1218 0.03 21.24 -18.83
CA ILE A 1218 1.01 21.08 -17.76
C ILE A 1218 0.24 21.07 -16.43
N ARG A 1219 0.54 20.13 -15.53
CA ARG A 1219 -0.10 19.99 -14.22
C ARG A 1219 0.93 19.86 -13.10
N PHE A 1220 0.64 20.51 -11.97
CA PHE A 1220 1.41 20.47 -10.73
C PHE A 1220 0.49 20.08 -9.57
N GLY A 1221 0.96 19.16 -8.73
CA GLY A 1221 0.18 18.63 -7.61
C GLY A 1221 -0.79 17.51 -8.04
N ASN A 1222 -1.25 16.75 -7.05
CA ASN A 1222 -2.19 15.62 -7.21
C ASN A 1222 -3.65 16.05 -7.07
#